data_AF-A0AAD9SAA3-F1
#
_entry.id   AF-A0AAD9SAA3-F1
#
_cell.length_a   1.000
_cell.length_b   1.000
_cell.length_c   1.000
_cell.angle_alpha   90.00
_cell.angle_beta   90.00
_cell.angle_gamma   90.00
#
_symmetry.space_group_name_H-M   'P 1'
#
loop_
_entity.id
_entity.type
_entity.pdbx_description
1 polymer ?
#
loop_
_entity_poly.entity_id
_entity_poly.type
_entity_poly.pdbx_seq_one_letter_code
_entity_poly.pdbx_strand_id
1 'polypeptide(L)'
;MASLKEDDDYVNHVHKEDVLEEDDIENQSSNAMPGILRRLTLEEYKKVGYKATLKMDIIILPCLMLMYILNYLDRNNIASAKLANISEDLDLTPIEYQSCISILFAGYILMQVPSNMMLGKVKWPGVYICTAMGVWGVISAAQTVVQDFAGLAIARFFIGFVEAVFFSGGLFYLSLFYNRKQYAFRAALFYSGSQLGNAFGGLLAIGILKLDGKHGLAGWRWLFLVEGVVTTGLAVVFALVLPNSPTEFKNLTEVEKAWVIWNQQQDQGQSDDRSEITARKGLSLALKDPKTWLFLATLYAIYTSAGVTNFFPLVVSTLGYDRTVTLALIAPPFVLCCITMLAVGFHSDRVGERYWHISLPLVVTLVANIIAVSTLSTAARYTAMMLMPASFYAAVVVLLSWITGTLNQPVAKRASAIALIISVCNTSNIWTPYLYNSAPRYFVAFTVNLVAAAAAILVATITRFYLRRENQKLDDGNPRTNMLKPGTDPVSGIFSGEDWREFLLPGAVRVAVGLSGTGLFVENAILRHRSPTYLEFKDKVEMALESFVGRLCGFKEPWCIPRSLLSCAVPRGETTPVHYDQIFLRAGAPTSVTAWVPIRDVKSEGGVLIYLDKSSEARPALDALIMPSTSLEWTQTSPGTWERGIDEIEEFYATMAALYEASGRMFFGITGHASITIDLPSGSTQAKINAAEHEVDEAFGKAWLSLRHDHPTLAARVTHDTSRQEWTKSYSQLKSDVEQQKWLEETLVPITTGQTGAEFANSDPPAPKLPTLFILQLPSITSKDASISIRRDLVLRSPHDIVDGIGTLLVLNNFIVHASRAYAGGRCYTVPALDGSETSNLSPSYRVAAAVPPELSTSQRDRLEEISSEKSALAASSSQNIEILSLPYTAGALLPGRHQRAALVFDRDETSRLLASCKAVNTTPTHMFHAAAAMVARDLYLQKKAAPIMAERVRYISYILRNERAVCKEPYSTAKHPAALYHSVSGQSLVIDMDPRLLAGSDKNSRKDEFRSIVETVKAFYQEVRNDREHYALCPAMWAAGTPSLPITARPFPVPPPKKHASVSLSSMGLVDSIVASRIGAFRVRNPWVTGEELGNGLGLFLGTFDGELCLSAAYNEAWHGEAEVAEYLGRCKAVVFDCLEMAA
;
A
#
# COMPACT_ATOMS: atom_id res chain seq x y z
N MET A 1 33.79 -81.50 -1.95
CA MET A 1 32.55 -80.71 -1.88
C MET A 1 32.68 -79.77 -0.69
N ALA A 2 33.53 -78.74 -0.74
CA ALA A 2 33.40 -77.44 -1.45
C ALA A 2 32.29 -76.58 -0.82
N SER A 3 32.43 -75.31 -0.43
CA SER A 3 33.54 -74.36 -0.19
C SER A 3 32.87 -73.03 0.23
N LEU A 4 33.36 -72.35 1.28
CA LEU A 4 33.60 -70.87 1.41
C LEU A 4 32.46 -69.85 1.15
N LYS A 5 32.33 -68.65 1.76
CA LYS A 5 32.81 -67.92 2.97
C LYS A 5 32.36 -66.42 2.79
N GLU A 6 32.14 -65.70 3.90
CA GLU A 6 32.32 -64.22 4.13
C GLU A 6 31.38 -63.22 3.38
N ASP A 7 30.92 -62.06 3.89
CA ASP A 7 30.94 -61.30 5.18
C ASP A 7 29.82 -60.21 5.06
N ASP A 8 28.97 -59.95 6.06
CA ASP A 8 29.04 -58.87 7.08
C ASP A 8 29.75 -57.56 6.64
N ASP A 9 29.08 -56.41 6.73
CA ASP A 9 29.22 -55.53 7.91
C ASP A 9 28.41 -54.21 7.80
N TYR A 10 28.08 -53.67 8.98
CA TYR A 10 27.58 -52.32 9.32
C TYR A 10 26.07 -52.01 9.34
N VAL A 11 25.45 -52.56 10.40
CA VAL A 11 24.41 -51.90 11.21
C VAL A 11 25.06 -51.41 12.52
N ASN A 12 24.70 -50.18 12.95
CA ASN A 12 24.88 -49.57 14.27
C ASN A 12 26.28 -49.09 14.71
N HIS A 13 26.48 -47.76 14.65
CA HIS A 13 27.15 -47.04 15.73
C HIS A 13 26.16 -46.15 16.48
N VAL A 14 26.30 -46.24 17.81
CA VAL A 14 25.46 -45.82 18.92
C VAL A 14 25.52 -44.31 19.19
N HIS A 15 24.39 -43.78 19.70
CA HIS A 15 24.16 -42.55 20.48
C HIS A 15 25.37 -41.70 20.91
N LYS A 16 25.28 -40.38 20.68
CA LYS A 16 24.97 -39.41 21.76
C LYS A 16 24.65 -38.01 21.23
N GLU A 17 23.72 -37.39 21.94
CA GLU A 17 23.16 -36.05 21.85
C GLU A 17 24.17 -34.97 21.50
N ASP A 18 23.82 -34.13 20.51
CA ASP A 18 23.80 -32.69 20.72
C ASP A 18 22.38 -32.22 20.45
N VAL A 19 21.73 -31.82 21.53
CA VAL A 19 20.48 -31.09 21.57
C VAL A 19 20.70 -29.80 20.78
N LEU A 20 20.15 -29.73 19.56
CA LEU A 20 19.91 -28.42 18.96
C LEU A 20 18.83 -27.76 19.80
N GLU A 21 19.24 -26.74 20.54
CA GLU A 21 18.39 -25.88 21.34
C GLU A 21 17.15 -25.45 20.54
N GLU A 22 15.98 -25.47 21.19
CA GLU A 22 14.69 -25.02 20.65
C GLU A 22 14.67 -23.54 20.21
N ASP A 23 15.78 -22.81 20.31
CA ASP A 23 15.91 -21.40 19.98
C ASP A 23 16.24 -21.09 18.50
N ASP A 24 16.64 -22.09 17.70
CA ASP A 24 17.04 -21.87 16.28
C ASP A 24 15.91 -22.07 15.24
N ILE A 25 14.68 -22.37 15.68
CA ILE A 25 13.51 -22.51 14.78
C ILE A 25 12.68 -21.22 14.67
N GLU A 26 12.89 -20.22 15.55
CA GLU A 26 11.98 -19.06 15.63
C GLU A 26 12.33 -17.84 14.74
N ASN A 27 13.45 -17.81 14.00
CA ASN A 27 13.89 -16.57 13.32
C ASN A 27 13.95 -16.58 11.78
N GLN A 28 13.29 -17.51 11.07
CA GLN A 28 13.32 -17.58 9.59
C GLN A 28 11.97 -17.60 8.84
N SER A 29 10.81 -17.24 9.42
CA SER A 29 9.55 -17.26 8.64
C SER A 29 8.40 -16.31 9.04
N SER A 30 8.67 -15.07 9.45
CA SER A 30 7.58 -14.21 9.97
C SER A 30 6.60 -13.59 8.95
N ASN A 31 6.83 -13.70 7.62
CA ASN A 31 5.99 -13.05 6.60
C ASN A 31 5.33 -13.99 5.57
N ALA A 32 5.42 -15.30 5.74
CA ALA A 32 4.81 -16.27 4.82
C ALA A 32 3.48 -16.79 5.39
N MET A 33 2.41 -16.82 4.59
CA MET A 33 1.08 -17.24 5.09
C MET A 33 1.16 -18.65 5.70
N PRO A 34 0.64 -18.90 6.91
CA PRO A 34 0.69 -20.22 7.55
C PRO A 34 0.13 -21.32 6.64
N GLY A 35 0.84 -22.46 6.55
CA GLY A 35 0.51 -23.55 5.62
C GLY A 35 -0.91 -24.12 5.79
N ILE A 36 -1.50 -24.02 6.98
CA ILE A 36 -2.88 -24.43 7.25
C ILE A 36 -3.93 -23.53 6.57
N LEU A 37 -3.61 -22.25 6.36
CA LEU A 37 -4.49 -21.29 5.68
C LEU A 37 -4.35 -21.35 4.16
N ARG A 38 -3.15 -21.69 3.65
CA ARG A 38 -2.88 -21.85 2.20
C ARG A 38 -3.73 -22.95 1.55
N ARG A 39 -4.18 -23.93 2.34
CA ARG A 39 -4.98 -25.07 1.87
C ARG A 39 -6.48 -24.76 1.77
N LEU A 40 -6.93 -23.59 2.24
CA LEU A 40 -8.33 -23.18 2.20
C LEU A 40 -8.68 -22.50 0.88
N THR A 41 -9.89 -22.76 0.36
CA THR A 41 -10.47 -21.96 -0.72
C THR A 41 -10.80 -20.53 -0.23
N LEU A 42 -10.97 -19.57 -1.15
CA LEU A 42 -11.27 -18.17 -0.78
C LEU A 42 -12.56 -18.03 0.02
N GLU A 43 -13.59 -18.83 -0.29
CA GLU A 43 -14.82 -18.85 0.49
C GLU A 43 -14.60 -19.39 1.91
N GLU A 44 -13.85 -20.48 2.05
CA GLU A 44 -13.53 -21.06 3.35
C GLU A 44 -12.68 -20.10 4.19
N TYR A 45 -11.70 -19.44 3.57
CA TYR A 45 -10.90 -18.40 4.22
C TYR A 45 -11.76 -17.26 4.77
N LYS A 46 -12.72 -16.75 3.98
CA LYS A 46 -13.66 -15.71 4.43
C LYS A 46 -14.60 -16.22 5.53
N LYS A 47 -15.12 -17.45 5.40
CA LYS A 47 -15.98 -18.09 6.42
C LYS A 47 -15.23 -18.28 7.74
N VAL A 48 -13.96 -18.71 7.68
CA VAL A 48 -13.07 -18.84 8.86
C VAL A 48 -12.85 -17.47 9.50
N GLY A 49 -12.54 -16.43 8.72
CA GLY A 49 -12.36 -15.08 9.25
C GLY A 49 -13.61 -14.50 9.94
N TYR A 50 -14.79 -14.70 9.34
CA TYR A 50 -16.07 -14.28 9.93
C TYR A 50 -16.37 -15.05 11.23
N LYS A 51 -16.20 -16.39 11.23
CA LYS A 51 -16.40 -17.23 12.42
C LYS A 51 -15.43 -16.88 13.55
N ALA A 52 -14.15 -16.72 13.23
CA ALA A 52 -13.12 -16.32 14.20
C ALA A 52 -13.48 -14.97 14.83
N THR A 53 -13.82 -13.98 14.00
CA THR A 53 -14.17 -12.64 14.47
C THR A 53 -15.44 -12.66 15.34
N LEU A 54 -16.48 -13.41 14.96
CA LEU A 54 -17.71 -13.54 15.74
C LEU A 54 -17.45 -14.21 17.11
N LYS A 55 -16.63 -15.26 17.16
CA LYS A 55 -16.26 -15.92 18.43
C LYS A 55 -15.49 -14.97 19.35
N MET A 56 -14.55 -14.20 18.80
CA MET A 56 -13.84 -13.16 19.56
C MET A 56 -14.82 -12.09 20.06
N ASP A 57 -15.72 -11.62 19.20
CA ASP A 57 -16.71 -10.59 19.54
C ASP A 57 -17.64 -11.05 20.67
N ILE A 58 -18.14 -12.30 20.64
CA ILE A 58 -19.07 -12.84 21.65
C ILE A 58 -18.42 -13.02 23.03
N ILE A 59 -17.10 -13.23 23.10
CA ILE A 59 -16.41 -13.46 24.38
C ILE A 59 -15.80 -12.16 24.90
N ILE A 60 -15.00 -11.47 24.07
CA ILE A 60 -14.21 -10.33 24.51
C ILE A 60 -15.08 -9.10 24.74
N LEU A 61 -15.98 -8.76 23.81
CA LEU A 61 -16.72 -7.49 23.89
C LEU A 61 -17.72 -7.48 25.05
N PRO A 62 -18.57 -8.51 25.29
CA PRO A 62 -19.45 -8.53 26.45
C PRO A 62 -18.70 -8.46 27.78
N CYS A 63 -17.57 -9.17 27.92
CA CYS A 63 -16.75 -9.09 29.13
C CYS A 63 -16.23 -7.66 29.35
N LEU A 64 -15.57 -7.06 28.35
CA LEU A 64 -15.03 -5.70 28.50
C LEU A 64 -16.14 -4.65 28.69
N MET A 65 -17.28 -4.79 28.01
CA MET A 65 -18.43 -3.91 28.20
C MET A 65 -18.99 -4.04 29.61
N LEU A 66 -19.16 -5.26 30.12
CA LEU A 66 -19.67 -5.50 31.47
C LEU A 66 -18.70 -5.01 32.53
N MET A 67 -17.39 -5.18 32.33
CA MET A 67 -16.37 -4.55 33.18
C MET A 67 -16.50 -3.03 33.17
N TYR A 68 -16.77 -2.41 32.00
CA TYR A 68 -16.92 -0.96 31.92
C TYR A 68 -18.21 -0.46 32.56
N ILE A 69 -19.29 -1.24 32.44
CA ILE A 69 -20.55 -1.02 33.16
C ILE A 69 -20.25 -0.99 34.66
N LEU A 70 -19.62 -2.04 35.20
CA LEU A 70 -19.29 -2.15 36.63
C LEU A 70 -18.36 -1.04 37.11
N ASN A 71 -17.39 -0.63 36.28
CA ASN A 71 -16.52 0.51 36.58
C ASN A 71 -17.31 1.83 36.72
N TYR A 72 -18.28 2.08 35.85
CA TYR A 72 -19.12 3.27 35.96
C TYR A 72 -20.20 3.16 37.04
N LEU A 73 -20.65 1.95 37.38
CA LEU A 73 -21.49 1.73 38.56
C LEU A 73 -20.77 2.21 39.82
N ASP A 74 -19.54 1.76 40.03
CA ASP A 74 -18.74 2.14 41.21
C ASP A 74 -18.54 3.67 41.32
N ARG A 75 -18.21 4.32 40.20
CA ARG A 75 -18.08 5.78 40.14
C ARG A 75 -19.35 6.50 40.55
N ASN A 76 -20.49 6.04 40.03
CA ASN A 76 -21.80 6.65 40.25
C ASN A 76 -22.39 6.33 41.63
N ASN A 77 -21.89 5.31 42.32
CA ASN A 77 -22.41 4.89 43.61
C ASN A 77 -22.40 5.98 44.67
N ILE A 78 -21.42 6.88 44.69
CA ILE A 78 -21.43 8.00 45.64
C ILE A 78 -22.55 9.00 45.39
N ALA A 79 -22.97 9.19 44.13
CA ALA A 79 -24.08 10.05 43.78
C ALA A 79 -25.41 9.39 44.19
N SER A 80 -25.55 8.07 43.96
CA SER A 80 -26.70 7.29 44.44
C SER A 80 -26.73 7.20 45.98
N ALA A 81 -25.58 7.05 46.64
CA ALA A 81 -25.45 7.00 48.09
C ALA A 81 -25.82 8.32 48.76
N LYS A 82 -25.68 9.45 48.07
CA LYS A 82 -26.18 10.75 48.55
C LYS A 82 -27.71 10.79 48.67
N LEU A 83 -28.43 10.04 47.84
CA LEU A 83 -29.88 9.83 47.98
C LEU A 83 -30.23 8.79 49.05
N ALA A 84 -29.23 8.17 49.67
CA ALA A 84 -29.33 7.21 50.76
C ALA A 84 -28.59 7.70 52.02
N ASN A 85 -28.55 9.02 52.21
CA ASN A 85 -28.12 9.72 53.42
C ASN A 85 -26.66 9.51 53.87
N ILE A 86 -25.74 9.18 52.96
CA ILE A 86 -24.31 8.99 53.31
C ILE A 86 -23.67 10.23 53.96
N SER A 87 -24.11 11.45 53.62
CA SER A 87 -23.52 12.65 54.20
C SER A 87 -23.99 12.89 55.62
N GLU A 88 -25.23 12.54 55.91
CA GLU A 88 -25.82 12.63 57.23
C GLU A 88 -25.22 11.56 58.17
N ASP A 89 -25.00 10.35 57.66
CA ASP A 89 -24.42 9.23 58.41
C ASP A 89 -22.93 9.41 58.75
N LEU A 90 -22.18 10.11 57.91
CA LEU A 90 -20.73 10.35 58.07
C LEU A 90 -20.38 11.79 58.47
N ASP A 91 -21.39 12.61 58.76
CA ASP A 91 -21.29 14.04 59.10
C ASP A 91 -20.43 14.84 58.10
N LEU A 92 -20.66 14.62 56.79
CA LEU A 92 -19.88 15.24 55.72
C LEU A 92 -20.42 16.64 55.41
N THR A 93 -19.54 17.62 55.44
CA THR A 93 -19.82 18.94 54.86
C THR A 93 -20.00 18.82 53.32
N PRO A 94 -20.71 19.77 52.68
CA PRO A 94 -20.84 19.77 51.21
C PRO A 94 -19.49 19.77 50.48
N ILE A 95 -18.48 20.45 51.03
CA ILE A 95 -17.13 20.54 50.47
C ILE A 95 -16.38 19.22 50.62
N GLU A 96 -16.50 18.55 51.76
CA GLU A 96 -15.91 17.22 51.98
C GLU A 96 -16.53 16.17 51.06
N TYR A 97 -17.86 16.16 50.91
CA TYR A 97 -18.54 15.28 49.95
C TYR A 97 -18.04 15.50 48.52
N GLN A 98 -17.94 16.76 48.07
CA GLN A 98 -17.38 17.09 46.76
C GLN A 98 -15.92 16.63 46.63
N SER A 99 -15.13 16.76 47.70
CA SER A 99 -13.73 16.33 47.72
C SER A 99 -13.58 14.80 47.60
N CYS A 100 -14.49 14.01 48.18
CA CYS A 100 -14.53 12.55 47.98
C CYS A 100 -14.83 12.13 46.53
N ILE A 101 -15.54 12.97 45.78
CA ILE A 101 -15.77 12.74 44.34
C ILE A 101 -14.49 13.09 43.56
N SER A 102 -13.91 14.26 43.83
CA SER A 102 -12.75 14.78 43.11
C SER A 102 -11.47 13.95 43.33
N ILE A 103 -11.24 13.44 44.55
CA ILE A 103 -10.00 12.72 44.90
C ILE A 103 -9.83 11.39 44.13
N LEU A 104 -10.93 10.77 43.69
CA LEU A 104 -10.90 9.60 42.81
C LEU A 104 -10.17 9.94 41.50
N PHE A 105 -10.49 11.09 40.90
CA PHE A 105 -9.85 11.50 39.65
C PHE A 105 -8.37 11.87 39.84
N ALA A 106 -7.98 12.36 41.02
CA ALA A 106 -6.58 12.58 41.35
C ALA A 106 -5.78 11.27 41.35
N GLY A 107 -6.28 10.22 42.01
CA GLY A 107 -5.69 8.87 41.96
C GLY A 107 -5.66 8.31 40.53
N TYR A 108 -6.77 8.49 39.79
CA TYR A 108 -6.90 8.03 38.41
C TYR A 108 -5.85 8.64 37.49
N ILE A 109 -5.67 9.96 37.52
CA ILE A 109 -4.71 10.67 36.66
C ILE A 109 -3.27 10.29 36.99
N LEU A 110 -2.94 10.14 38.28
CA LEU A 110 -1.60 9.72 38.73
C LEU A 110 -1.20 8.37 38.15
N MET A 111 -2.12 7.41 38.13
CA MET A 111 -1.83 6.03 37.71
C MET A 111 -2.12 5.76 36.23
N GLN A 112 -2.83 6.64 35.52
CA GLN A 112 -3.22 6.42 34.13
C GLN A 112 -2.03 6.28 33.16
N VAL A 113 -1.01 7.11 33.30
CA VAL A 113 0.20 7.03 32.44
C VAL A 113 1.10 5.86 32.84
N PRO A 114 1.47 5.68 34.13
CA PRO A 114 2.29 4.55 34.55
C PRO A 114 1.67 3.18 34.22
N SER A 115 0.36 3.00 34.50
CA SER A 115 -0.33 1.73 34.23
C SER A 115 -0.29 1.35 32.75
N ASN A 116 -0.52 2.31 31.85
CA ASN A 116 -0.51 2.05 30.41
C ASN A 116 0.90 1.66 29.90
N MET A 117 1.95 2.22 30.50
CA MET A 117 3.33 1.82 30.21
C MET A 117 3.66 0.41 30.71
N MET A 118 3.07 -0.01 31.84
CA MET A 118 3.25 -1.36 32.37
C MET A 118 2.53 -2.41 31.52
N LEU A 119 1.33 -2.09 31.02
CA LEU A 119 0.47 -3.01 30.29
C LEU A 119 1.14 -3.61 29.04
N GLY A 120 1.95 -2.84 28.32
CA GLY A 120 2.71 -3.32 27.16
C GLY A 120 3.90 -4.24 27.49
N LYS A 121 4.25 -4.39 28.78
CA LYS A 121 5.33 -5.26 29.27
C LYS A 121 4.81 -6.50 30.00
N VAL A 122 3.51 -6.57 30.27
CA VAL A 122 2.90 -7.66 31.03
C VAL A 122 2.56 -8.81 30.10
N LYS A 123 3.01 -10.03 30.46
CA LYS A 123 2.75 -11.27 29.71
C LYS A 123 1.25 -11.62 29.63
N TRP A 124 0.48 -11.31 30.66
CA TRP A 124 -0.93 -11.69 30.81
C TRP A 124 -1.84 -10.45 30.92
N PRO A 125 -2.10 -9.72 29.82
CA PRO A 125 -2.80 -8.44 29.86
C PRO A 125 -4.27 -8.58 30.30
N GLY A 126 -4.95 -9.68 29.94
CA GLY A 126 -6.34 -9.92 30.34
C GLY A 126 -6.45 -10.15 31.85
N VAL A 127 -5.59 -11.02 32.39
CA VAL A 127 -5.53 -11.27 33.85
C VAL A 127 -5.18 -10.00 34.61
N TYR A 128 -4.26 -9.17 34.12
CA TYR A 128 -3.89 -7.91 34.78
C TYR A 128 -5.06 -6.94 34.90
N ILE A 129 -5.85 -6.76 33.83
CA ILE A 129 -7.05 -5.90 33.88
C ILE A 129 -8.09 -6.50 34.84
N CYS A 130 -8.26 -7.82 34.87
CA CYS A 130 -9.14 -8.49 35.83
C CYS A 130 -8.63 -8.42 37.27
N THR A 131 -7.32 -8.46 37.51
CA THR A 131 -6.74 -8.28 38.85
C THR A 131 -6.99 -6.87 39.35
N ALA A 132 -6.79 -5.85 38.49
CA ALA A 132 -7.20 -4.49 38.82
C ALA A 132 -8.70 -4.44 39.17
N MET A 133 -9.54 -5.14 38.40
CA MET A 133 -10.98 -5.27 38.67
C MET A 133 -11.32 -5.84 40.03
N GLY A 134 -10.69 -6.95 40.39
CA GLY A 134 -10.86 -7.56 41.69
C GLY A 134 -10.41 -6.62 42.81
N VAL A 135 -9.27 -5.95 42.64
CA VAL A 135 -8.72 -5.05 43.66
C VAL A 135 -9.62 -3.82 43.86
N TRP A 136 -10.09 -3.16 42.80
CA TRP A 136 -11.01 -2.02 42.98
C TRP A 136 -12.36 -2.47 43.53
N GLY A 137 -12.86 -3.66 43.15
CA GLY A 137 -14.08 -4.25 43.72
C GLY A 137 -13.96 -4.51 45.23
N VAL A 138 -12.81 -5.03 45.68
CA VAL A 138 -12.52 -5.22 47.11
C VAL A 138 -12.45 -3.89 47.85
N ILE A 139 -11.80 -2.87 47.28
CA ILE A 139 -11.73 -1.53 47.90
C ILE A 139 -13.12 -0.89 47.96
N SER A 140 -13.94 -1.06 46.92
CA SER A 140 -15.34 -0.62 46.90
C SER A 140 -16.15 -1.28 48.01
N ALA A 141 -16.06 -2.61 48.15
CA ALA A 141 -16.69 -3.32 49.26
C ALA A 141 -16.15 -2.88 50.63
N ALA A 142 -14.88 -2.48 50.73
CA ALA A 142 -14.30 -1.96 51.97
C ALA A 142 -14.87 -0.59 52.37
N GLN A 143 -15.46 0.19 51.45
CA GLN A 143 -16.10 1.47 51.81
C GLN A 143 -17.26 1.33 52.80
N THR A 144 -17.81 0.13 52.96
CA THR A 144 -18.96 -0.14 53.83
C THR A 144 -18.62 -0.01 55.32
N VAL A 145 -17.35 -0.15 55.67
CA VAL A 145 -16.87 -0.09 57.07
C VAL A 145 -16.39 1.31 57.48
N VAL A 146 -16.36 2.25 56.53
CA VAL A 146 -15.92 3.63 56.76
C VAL A 146 -16.89 4.35 57.71
N GLN A 147 -16.32 5.16 58.60
CA GLN A 147 -17.06 5.93 59.62
C GLN A 147 -16.83 7.44 59.52
N ASP A 148 -15.90 7.91 58.68
CA ASP A 148 -15.51 9.32 58.60
C ASP A 148 -15.12 9.76 57.18
N PHE A 149 -14.92 11.07 57.00
CA PHE A 149 -14.44 11.65 55.75
C PHE A 149 -13.09 11.07 55.30
N ALA A 150 -12.14 10.90 56.22
CA ALA A 150 -10.79 10.46 55.91
C ALA A 150 -10.77 9.04 55.32
N GLY A 151 -11.50 8.09 55.95
CA GLY A 151 -11.64 6.74 55.43
C GLY A 151 -12.30 6.71 54.05
N LEU A 152 -13.32 7.54 53.83
CA LEU A 152 -14.01 7.61 52.54
C LEU A 152 -13.08 8.17 51.46
N ALA A 153 -12.36 9.26 51.76
CA ALA A 153 -11.43 9.89 50.83
C ALA A 153 -10.26 8.97 50.45
N ILE A 154 -9.70 8.23 51.41
CA ILE A 154 -8.61 7.26 51.16
C ILE A 154 -9.11 6.12 50.26
N ALA A 155 -10.27 5.53 50.57
CA ALA A 155 -10.84 4.47 49.73
C ALA A 155 -11.09 4.97 48.30
N ARG A 156 -11.66 6.18 48.15
CA ARG A 156 -11.90 6.81 46.85
C ARG A 156 -10.62 7.08 46.05
N PHE A 157 -9.56 7.54 46.71
CA PHE A 157 -8.26 7.73 46.07
C PHE A 157 -7.70 6.42 45.50
N PHE A 158 -7.70 5.36 46.30
CA PHE A 158 -7.18 4.05 45.88
C PHE A 158 -8.04 3.37 44.82
N ILE A 159 -9.36 3.52 44.86
CA ILE A 159 -10.25 3.10 43.76
C ILE A 159 -9.80 3.78 42.46
N GLY A 160 -9.71 5.12 42.46
CA GLY A 160 -9.25 5.87 41.30
C GLY A 160 -7.87 5.41 40.81
N PHE A 161 -6.94 5.20 41.74
CA PHE A 161 -5.59 4.71 41.46
C PHE A 161 -5.60 3.35 40.73
N VAL A 162 -6.42 2.39 41.18
CA VAL A 162 -6.48 1.06 40.57
C VAL A 162 -7.29 1.06 39.27
N GLU A 163 -8.39 1.81 39.20
CA GLU A 163 -9.25 1.90 38.00
C GLU A 163 -8.57 2.52 36.79
N ALA A 164 -7.49 3.30 36.99
CA ALA A 164 -6.75 3.99 35.95
C ALA A 164 -6.29 3.07 34.81
N VAL A 165 -6.06 1.79 35.13
CA VAL A 165 -5.64 0.73 34.19
C VAL A 165 -6.73 0.42 33.17
N PHE A 166 -8.00 0.48 33.57
CA PHE A 166 -9.06 -0.23 32.84
C PHE A 166 -9.36 0.36 31.46
N PHE A 167 -9.48 1.68 31.35
CA PHE A 167 -9.89 2.30 30.08
C PHE A 167 -8.82 2.18 28.99
N SER A 168 -7.60 2.62 29.30
CA SER A 168 -6.45 2.49 28.40
C SER A 168 -6.07 1.03 28.16
N GLY A 169 -6.15 0.21 29.22
CA GLY A 169 -5.93 -1.23 29.17
C GLY A 169 -6.91 -1.96 28.26
N GLY A 170 -8.20 -1.64 28.34
CA GLY A 170 -9.23 -2.22 27.48
C GLY A 170 -9.02 -1.86 26.01
N LEU A 171 -8.68 -0.61 25.70
CA LEU A 171 -8.36 -0.19 24.33
C LEU A 171 -7.11 -0.87 23.77
N PHE A 172 -6.07 -1.05 24.59
CA PHE A 172 -4.89 -1.83 24.19
C PHE A 172 -5.23 -3.31 24.02
N TYR A 173 -5.98 -3.90 24.95
CA TYR A 173 -6.38 -5.30 24.90
C TYR A 173 -7.17 -5.59 23.63
N LEU A 174 -8.10 -4.72 23.21
CA LEU A 174 -8.77 -4.83 21.92
C LEU A 174 -7.79 -4.82 20.73
N SER A 175 -6.70 -4.04 20.80
CA SER A 175 -5.71 -3.98 19.72
C SER A 175 -4.88 -5.27 19.59
N LEU A 176 -4.86 -6.12 20.61
CA LEU A 176 -4.23 -7.45 20.57
C LEU A 176 -5.04 -8.48 19.80
N PHE A 177 -6.35 -8.30 19.62
CA PHE A 177 -7.24 -9.28 18.97
C PHE A 177 -7.80 -8.78 17.65
N TYR A 178 -7.96 -7.46 17.47
CA TYR A 178 -8.60 -6.87 16.29
C TYR A 178 -7.63 -6.03 15.45
N ASN A 179 -7.73 -6.14 14.13
CA ASN A 179 -6.97 -5.31 13.18
C ASN A 179 -7.54 -3.88 13.08
N ARG A 180 -6.81 -2.94 12.45
CA ARG A 180 -7.16 -1.51 12.31
C ARG A 180 -8.55 -1.31 11.69
N LYS A 181 -8.95 -2.15 10.72
CA LYS A 181 -10.27 -2.07 10.06
C LYS A 181 -11.40 -2.48 11.01
N GLN A 182 -11.16 -3.45 11.89
CA GLN A 182 -12.13 -3.98 12.85
C GLN A 182 -12.17 -3.19 14.16
N TYR A 183 -11.06 -2.52 14.51
CA TYR A 183 -10.81 -1.90 15.81
C TYR A 183 -11.78 -0.77 16.16
N ALA A 184 -11.99 0.20 15.24
CA ALA A 184 -12.72 1.44 15.55
C ALA A 184 -14.17 1.18 16.03
N PHE A 185 -14.90 0.32 15.32
CA PHE A 185 -16.27 -0.05 15.70
C PHE A 185 -16.33 -0.76 17.05
N ARG A 186 -15.37 -1.64 17.34
CA ARG A 186 -15.31 -2.41 18.59
C ARG A 186 -14.89 -1.57 19.78
N ALA A 187 -13.98 -0.61 19.56
CA ALA A 187 -13.64 0.41 20.54
C ALA A 187 -14.85 1.29 20.88
N ALA A 188 -15.68 1.64 19.89
CA ALA A 188 -16.94 2.37 20.13
C ALA A 188 -17.96 1.52 20.91
N LEU A 189 -18.09 0.23 20.57
CA LEU A 189 -18.96 -0.69 21.32
C LEU A 189 -18.49 -0.86 22.77
N PHE A 190 -17.18 -1.04 22.99
CA PHE A 190 -16.59 -1.03 24.33
C PHE A 190 -16.93 0.26 25.07
N TYR A 191 -16.71 1.42 24.44
CA TYR A 191 -16.99 2.73 25.04
C TYR A 191 -18.45 2.89 25.47
N SER A 192 -19.40 2.31 24.73
CA SER A 192 -20.82 2.33 25.08
C SER A 192 -21.14 1.68 26.44
N GLY A 193 -20.29 0.77 26.93
CA GLY A 193 -20.42 0.18 28.26
C GLY A 193 -20.46 1.21 29.39
N SER A 194 -19.70 2.30 29.29
CA SER A 194 -19.74 3.41 30.26
C SER A 194 -21.13 4.05 30.37
N GLN A 195 -21.78 4.26 29.23
CA GLN A 195 -23.09 4.89 29.15
C GLN A 195 -24.20 3.94 29.60
N LEU A 196 -24.07 2.64 29.32
CA LEU A 196 -24.95 1.62 29.89
C LEU A 196 -24.80 1.55 31.42
N GLY A 197 -23.59 1.69 31.96
CA GLY A 197 -23.36 1.82 33.40
C GLY A 197 -24.09 3.03 34.00
N ASN A 198 -23.99 4.20 33.36
CA ASN A 198 -24.75 5.39 33.75
C ASN A 198 -26.28 5.17 33.69
N ALA A 199 -26.77 4.46 32.67
CA ALA A 199 -28.19 4.20 32.48
C ALA A 199 -28.77 3.24 33.54
N PHE A 200 -28.10 2.12 33.77
CA PHE A 200 -28.62 1.03 34.59
C PHE A 200 -28.20 1.11 36.07
N GLY A 201 -27.22 1.94 36.42
CA GLY A 201 -26.76 2.06 37.81
C GLY A 201 -27.82 2.60 38.77
N GLY A 202 -28.60 3.59 38.34
CA GLY A 202 -29.74 4.05 39.12
C GLY A 202 -30.78 2.95 39.35
N LEU A 203 -31.05 2.12 38.33
CA LEU A 203 -32.01 1.01 38.42
C LEU A 203 -31.55 -0.10 39.35
N LEU A 204 -30.25 -0.45 39.34
CA LEU A 204 -29.66 -1.40 40.28
C LEU A 204 -29.70 -0.85 41.72
N ALA A 205 -29.39 0.44 41.90
CA ALA A 205 -29.49 1.10 43.19
C ALA A 205 -30.91 1.06 43.76
N ILE A 206 -31.98 1.20 42.97
CA ILE A 206 -33.37 1.03 43.44
C ILE A 206 -33.57 -0.35 44.10
N GLY A 207 -33.01 -1.40 43.51
CA GLY A 207 -33.12 -2.77 44.02
C GLY A 207 -32.37 -2.95 45.34
N ILE A 208 -31.12 -2.49 45.39
CA ILE A 208 -30.23 -2.68 46.54
C ILE A 208 -30.66 -1.79 47.72
N LEU A 209 -31.09 -0.55 47.47
CA LEU A 209 -31.52 0.37 48.51
C LEU A 209 -32.81 -0.08 49.24
N LYS A 210 -33.53 -1.10 48.74
CA LYS A 210 -34.62 -1.76 49.50
C LYS A 210 -34.11 -2.56 50.72
N LEU A 211 -32.81 -2.85 50.79
CA LEU A 211 -32.16 -3.52 51.91
C LEU A 211 -31.80 -2.56 53.04
N ASP A 212 -32.15 -1.28 52.93
CA ASP A 212 -31.90 -0.29 53.97
C ASP A 212 -32.44 -0.74 55.34
N GLY A 213 -31.59 -0.67 56.37
CA GLY A 213 -31.87 -1.14 57.73
C GLY A 213 -31.81 -2.66 57.94
N LYS A 214 -31.66 -3.47 56.87
CA LYS A 214 -31.49 -4.93 57.01
C LYS A 214 -30.11 -5.25 57.59
N HIS A 215 -30.08 -6.17 58.56
CA HIS A 215 -28.88 -6.57 59.30
C HIS A 215 -28.13 -5.40 59.97
N GLY A 216 -28.80 -4.29 60.26
CA GLY A 216 -28.19 -3.11 60.89
C GLY A 216 -27.29 -2.28 59.98
N LEU A 217 -27.35 -2.50 58.65
CA LEU A 217 -26.59 -1.74 57.67
C LEU A 217 -27.49 -0.72 56.96
N ALA A 218 -26.98 0.51 56.82
CA ALA A 218 -27.62 1.56 56.02
C ALA A 218 -27.64 1.18 54.53
N GLY A 219 -28.61 1.67 53.78
CA GLY A 219 -28.81 1.36 52.36
C GLY A 219 -27.58 1.66 51.50
N TRP A 220 -26.85 2.75 51.79
CA TRP A 220 -25.61 3.07 51.06
C TRP A 220 -24.49 2.06 51.33
N ARG A 221 -24.44 1.44 52.53
CA ARG A 221 -23.48 0.37 52.84
C ARG A 221 -23.83 -0.90 52.05
N TRP A 222 -25.11 -1.22 51.91
CA TRP A 222 -25.51 -2.32 51.02
C TRP A 222 -25.14 -2.07 49.56
N LEU A 223 -25.25 -0.83 49.09
CA LEU A 223 -24.89 -0.44 47.73
C LEU A 223 -23.42 -0.77 47.43
N PHE A 224 -22.47 -0.27 48.24
CA PHE A 224 -21.05 -0.56 48.03
C PHE A 224 -20.70 -2.03 48.26
N LEU A 225 -21.35 -2.70 49.23
CA LEU A 225 -21.07 -4.11 49.52
C LEU A 225 -21.45 -5.01 48.35
N VAL A 226 -22.70 -4.92 47.88
CA VAL A 226 -23.23 -5.80 46.84
C VAL A 226 -22.47 -5.58 45.54
N GLU A 227 -22.25 -4.32 45.16
CA GLU A 227 -21.58 -4.01 43.90
C GLU A 227 -20.09 -4.36 43.95
N GLY A 228 -19.39 -4.12 45.06
CA GLY A 228 -18.00 -4.51 45.25
C GLY A 228 -17.81 -6.03 45.21
N VAL A 229 -18.69 -6.80 45.86
CA VAL A 229 -18.67 -8.27 45.85
C VAL A 229 -18.97 -8.83 44.46
N VAL A 230 -20.00 -8.31 43.78
CA VAL A 230 -20.34 -8.73 42.41
C VAL A 230 -19.18 -8.42 41.45
N THR A 231 -18.58 -7.24 41.57
CA THR A 231 -17.43 -6.83 40.77
C THR A 231 -16.24 -7.77 41.02
N THR A 232 -15.93 -8.08 42.27
CA THR A 232 -14.84 -9.00 42.61
C THR A 232 -15.10 -10.42 42.10
N GLY A 233 -16.32 -10.92 42.25
CA GLY A 233 -16.70 -12.24 41.75
C GLY A 233 -16.61 -12.34 40.22
N LEU A 234 -17.13 -11.34 39.51
CA LEU A 234 -17.03 -11.27 38.05
C LEU A 234 -15.59 -11.08 37.58
N ALA A 235 -14.73 -10.38 38.33
CA ALA A 235 -13.31 -10.28 38.03
C ALA A 235 -12.63 -11.66 37.99
N VAL A 236 -12.94 -12.53 38.95
CA VAL A 236 -12.42 -13.91 38.97
C VAL A 236 -12.95 -14.70 37.78
N VAL A 237 -14.24 -14.59 37.46
CA VAL A 237 -14.83 -15.26 36.28
C VAL A 237 -14.17 -14.76 34.99
N PHE A 238 -14.02 -13.45 34.81
CA PHE A 238 -13.40 -12.88 33.61
C PHE A 238 -11.92 -13.21 33.51
N ALA A 239 -11.19 -13.32 34.63
CA ALA A 239 -9.80 -13.78 34.60
C ALA A 239 -9.67 -15.21 34.04
N LEU A 240 -10.70 -16.04 34.17
CA LEU A 240 -10.74 -17.40 33.60
C LEU A 240 -11.26 -17.44 32.15
N VAL A 241 -12.10 -16.47 31.76
CA VAL A 241 -12.76 -16.43 30.45
C VAL A 241 -11.97 -15.63 29.42
N LEU A 242 -11.35 -14.51 29.80
CA LEU A 242 -10.65 -13.62 28.88
C LEU A 242 -9.32 -14.24 28.42
N PRO A 243 -9.08 -14.37 27.11
CA PRO A 243 -7.81 -14.87 26.58
C PRO A 243 -6.67 -13.85 26.79
N ASN A 244 -5.43 -14.28 26.99
CA ASN A 244 -4.31 -13.34 27.14
C ASN A 244 -3.62 -13.00 25.80
N SER A 245 -3.73 -13.90 24.82
CA SER A 245 -3.23 -13.69 23.46
C SER A 245 -4.12 -14.40 22.44
N PRO A 246 -4.04 -14.02 21.15
CA PRO A 246 -4.67 -14.77 20.07
C PRO A 246 -4.21 -16.24 19.99
N THR A 247 -2.95 -16.53 20.35
CA THR A 247 -2.37 -17.89 20.34
C THR A 247 -2.97 -18.80 21.42
N GLU A 248 -3.28 -18.25 22.59
CA GLU A 248 -3.80 -18.99 23.75
C GLU A 248 -5.34 -19.07 23.79
N PHE A 249 -6.03 -18.59 22.76
CA PHE A 249 -7.48 -18.54 22.75
C PHE A 249 -8.09 -19.95 22.56
N LYS A 250 -8.54 -20.56 23.67
CA LYS A 250 -9.11 -21.92 23.72
C LYS A 250 -10.33 -22.16 22.81
N ASN A 251 -11.15 -21.15 22.54
CA ASN A 251 -12.37 -21.28 21.74
C ASN A 251 -12.16 -21.13 20.22
N LEU A 252 -10.95 -20.76 19.79
CA LEU A 252 -10.57 -20.70 18.38
C LEU A 252 -9.92 -22.02 17.96
N THR A 253 -10.28 -22.52 16.78
CA THR A 253 -9.57 -23.64 16.16
C THR A 253 -8.18 -23.20 15.70
N GLU A 254 -7.26 -24.13 15.49
CA GLU A 254 -5.90 -23.81 15.00
C GLU A 254 -5.93 -23.04 13.67
N VAL A 255 -6.90 -23.33 12.80
CA VAL A 255 -7.13 -22.60 11.54
C VAL A 255 -7.60 -21.16 11.81
N GLU A 256 -8.52 -20.97 12.76
CA GLU A 256 -9.01 -19.64 13.15
C GLU A 256 -7.91 -18.81 13.84
N LYS A 257 -7.11 -19.41 14.71
CA LYS A 257 -5.96 -18.76 15.37
C LYS A 257 -4.92 -18.31 14.36
N ALA A 258 -4.54 -19.20 13.44
CA ALA A 258 -3.61 -18.88 12.37
C ALA A 258 -4.14 -17.71 11.53
N TRP A 259 -5.45 -17.67 11.25
CA TRP A 259 -6.08 -16.57 10.51
C TRP A 259 -5.98 -15.25 11.27
N VAL A 260 -6.28 -15.23 12.58
CA VAL A 260 -6.21 -14.01 13.41
C VAL A 260 -4.78 -13.46 13.46
N ILE A 261 -3.80 -14.32 13.75
CA ILE A 261 -2.39 -13.93 13.84
C ILE A 261 -1.88 -13.41 12.50
N TRP A 262 -2.17 -14.13 11.41
CA TRP A 262 -1.77 -13.73 10.06
C TRP A 262 -2.39 -12.39 9.66
N ASN A 263 -3.69 -12.20 9.90
CA ASN A 263 -4.39 -10.98 9.55
C ASN A 263 -3.90 -9.77 10.38
N GLN A 264 -3.45 -9.99 11.62
CA GLN A 264 -2.78 -8.96 12.43
C GLN A 264 -1.38 -8.64 11.91
N GLN A 265 -0.58 -9.65 11.53
CA GLN A 265 0.75 -9.46 10.95
C GLN A 265 0.70 -8.69 9.62
N GLN A 266 -0.28 -9.00 8.76
CA GLN A 266 -0.49 -8.29 7.50
C GLN A 266 -0.85 -6.80 7.69
N ASP A 267 -1.63 -6.49 8.72
CA ASP A 267 -1.98 -5.11 9.07
C ASP A 267 -0.83 -4.37 9.80
N GLN A 268 0.13 -5.13 10.34
CA GLN A 268 1.41 -4.67 10.90
C GLN A 268 2.56 -4.69 9.86
N GLY A 269 2.25 -4.85 8.56
CA GLY A 269 3.24 -4.88 7.46
C GLY A 269 3.99 -3.56 7.19
N GLN A 270 3.72 -2.50 7.95
CA GLN A 270 4.74 -1.52 8.28
C GLN A 270 5.41 -2.03 9.55
N SER A 271 6.64 -2.53 9.46
CA SER A 271 7.50 -2.69 10.62
C SER A 271 7.66 -1.30 11.25
N ASP A 272 6.69 -0.92 12.09
CA ASP A 272 6.74 0.21 12.99
C ASP A 272 7.90 -0.14 13.93
N ASP A 273 9.08 0.32 13.55
CA ASP A 273 10.31 0.05 14.25
C ASP A 273 10.15 0.63 15.67
N ARG A 274 9.74 -0.22 16.62
CA ARG A 274 9.52 0.17 18.03
C ARG A 274 10.80 0.75 18.65
N SER A 275 11.93 0.66 17.93
CA SER A 275 13.26 1.10 18.28
C SER A 275 13.60 2.56 17.87
N GLU A 276 12.85 3.22 17.00
CA GLU A 276 13.29 4.51 16.42
C GLU A 276 13.36 5.69 17.43
N ILE A 277 12.46 5.73 18.43
CA ILE A 277 12.34 6.89 19.37
C ILE A 277 11.89 6.44 20.77
N THR A 278 12.68 6.75 21.81
CA THR A 278 12.32 6.51 23.22
C THR A 278 11.03 7.26 23.62
N ALA A 279 10.21 6.67 24.51
CA ALA A 279 8.97 7.30 25.03
C ALA A 279 9.16 8.75 25.53
N ARG A 280 10.32 9.07 26.14
CA ARG A 280 10.66 10.45 26.57
C ARG A 280 10.75 11.43 25.39
N LYS A 281 11.35 11.01 24.28
CA LYS A 281 11.49 11.82 23.06
C LYS A 281 10.14 11.89 22.33
N GLY A 282 9.35 10.82 22.33
CA GLY A 282 7.94 10.84 21.89
C GLY A 282 7.08 11.87 22.63
N LEU A 283 7.16 11.90 23.96
CA LEU A 283 6.47 12.89 24.80
C LEU A 283 6.94 14.33 24.52
N SER A 284 8.25 14.55 24.35
CA SER A 284 8.79 15.87 24.00
C SER A 284 8.25 16.36 22.65
N LEU A 285 8.18 15.49 21.65
CA LEU A 285 7.58 15.80 20.34
C LEU A 285 6.08 16.08 20.45
N ALA A 286 5.36 15.35 21.32
CA ALA A 286 3.93 15.56 21.53
C ALA A 286 3.64 16.93 22.17
N LEU A 287 4.44 17.33 23.17
CA LEU A 287 4.33 18.64 23.85
C LEU A 287 4.63 19.82 22.93
N LYS A 288 5.51 19.63 21.94
CA LYS A 288 5.86 20.67 20.96
C LYS A 288 4.89 20.78 19.77
N ASP A 289 4.00 19.80 19.57
CA ASP A 289 3.06 19.82 18.43
C ASP A 289 1.80 20.63 18.77
N PRO A 290 1.53 21.75 18.05
CA PRO A 290 0.32 22.55 18.25
C PRO A 290 -0.98 21.75 18.09
N LYS A 291 -0.98 20.71 17.24
CA LYS A 291 -2.14 19.84 17.03
C LYS A 291 -2.56 19.12 18.32
N THR A 292 -1.58 18.68 19.13
CA THR A 292 -1.83 18.04 20.43
C THR A 292 -2.63 18.98 21.34
N TRP A 293 -2.24 20.25 21.43
CA TRP A 293 -2.90 21.24 22.29
C TRP A 293 -4.28 21.65 21.78
N LEU A 294 -4.47 21.76 20.47
CA LEU A 294 -5.78 22.04 19.87
C LEU A 294 -6.78 20.91 20.13
N PHE A 295 -6.36 19.66 19.93
CA PHE A 295 -7.19 18.51 20.26
C PHE A 295 -7.42 18.35 21.76
N LEU A 296 -6.39 18.60 22.59
CA LEU A 296 -6.51 18.63 24.04
C LEU A 296 -7.54 19.66 24.47
N ALA A 297 -7.42 20.90 24.00
CA ALA A 297 -8.33 21.99 24.36
C ALA A 297 -9.77 21.69 23.92
N THR A 298 -9.96 21.12 22.73
CA THR A 298 -11.30 20.71 22.26
C THR A 298 -11.88 19.63 23.18
N LEU A 299 -11.13 18.55 23.46
CA LEU A 299 -11.61 17.45 24.30
C LEU A 299 -11.82 17.89 25.75
N TYR A 300 -10.95 18.75 26.27
CA TYR A 300 -11.04 19.32 27.63
C TYR A 300 -12.33 20.13 27.80
N ALA A 301 -12.66 20.96 26.81
CA ALA A 301 -13.88 21.75 26.80
C ALA A 301 -15.13 20.85 26.73
N ILE A 302 -15.09 19.77 25.93
CA ILE A 302 -16.19 18.79 25.90
C ILE A 302 -16.33 18.07 27.24
N TYR A 303 -15.23 17.63 27.86
CA TYR A 303 -15.24 16.97 29.18
C TYR A 303 -15.76 17.90 30.28
N THR A 304 -15.39 19.18 30.23
CA THR A 304 -15.92 20.21 31.13
C THR A 304 -17.44 20.35 30.95
N SER A 305 -17.92 20.42 29.70
CA SER A 305 -19.36 20.42 29.41
C SER A 305 -20.08 19.14 29.85
N ALA A 306 -19.36 18.01 29.91
CA ALA A 306 -19.88 16.71 30.32
C ALA A 306 -19.85 16.50 31.85
N GLY A 307 -19.36 17.48 32.63
CA GLY A 307 -19.25 17.37 34.10
C GLY A 307 -20.59 17.08 34.80
N VAL A 308 -21.71 17.37 34.15
CA VAL A 308 -23.07 17.04 34.63
C VAL A 308 -23.29 15.54 34.83
N THR A 309 -22.57 14.67 34.11
CA THR A 309 -22.72 13.22 34.22
C THR A 309 -22.49 12.71 35.64
N ASN A 310 -21.46 13.22 36.33
CA ASN A 310 -21.13 12.80 37.70
C ASN A 310 -22.21 13.17 38.73
N PHE A 311 -23.09 14.13 38.39
CA PHE A 311 -24.15 14.65 39.26
C PHE A 311 -25.54 14.42 38.66
N PHE A 312 -25.64 13.56 37.65
CA PHE A 312 -26.88 13.36 36.92
C PHE A 312 -28.05 12.93 37.82
N PRO A 313 -27.88 12.00 38.80
CA PRO A 313 -28.96 11.65 39.73
C PRO A 313 -29.44 12.85 40.56
N LEU A 314 -28.52 13.70 40.99
CA LEU A 314 -28.81 14.91 41.76
C LEU A 314 -29.54 15.95 40.89
N VAL A 315 -29.14 16.10 39.63
CA VAL A 315 -29.82 16.99 38.68
C VAL A 315 -31.24 16.51 38.39
N VAL A 316 -31.46 15.20 38.21
CA VAL A 316 -32.80 14.63 37.97
C VAL A 316 -33.68 14.72 39.23
N SER A 317 -33.13 14.60 40.44
CA SER A 317 -33.93 14.68 41.68
C SER A 317 -34.59 16.05 41.87
N THR A 318 -34.01 17.11 41.32
CA THR A 318 -34.61 18.45 41.32
C THR A 318 -35.88 18.59 40.46
N LEU A 319 -36.32 17.53 39.78
CA LEU A 319 -37.65 17.46 39.14
C LEU A 319 -38.78 17.24 40.16
N GLY A 320 -38.46 16.85 41.40
CA GLY A 320 -39.41 16.70 42.49
C GLY A 320 -40.17 15.37 42.53
N TYR A 321 -39.71 14.36 41.78
CA TYR A 321 -40.25 13.00 41.85
C TYR A 321 -39.69 12.25 43.06
N ASP A 322 -40.36 11.16 43.45
CA ASP A 322 -39.85 10.26 44.49
C ASP A 322 -38.54 9.58 44.07
N ARG A 323 -37.84 8.97 45.04
CA ARG A 323 -36.52 8.35 44.83
C ARG A 323 -36.55 7.28 43.74
N THR A 324 -37.60 6.47 43.66
CA THR A 324 -37.70 5.36 42.69
C THR A 324 -37.92 5.89 41.29
N VAL A 325 -38.85 6.84 41.11
CA VAL A 325 -39.07 7.46 39.80
C VAL A 325 -37.86 8.27 39.35
N THR A 326 -37.21 9.02 40.25
CA THR A 326 -35.99 9.77 39.96
C THR A 326 -34.89 8.88 39.39
N LEU A 327 -34.61 7.74 40.05
CA LEU A 327 -33.58 6.81 39.60
C LEU A 327 -33.96 6.11 38.28
N ALA A 328 -35.25 5.88 38.02
CA ALA A 328 -35.74 5.32 36.75
C ALA A 328 -35.61 6.32 35.58
N LEU A 329 -35.84 7.61 35.84
CA LEU A 329 -35.75 8.68 34.83
C LEU A 329 -34.32 8.95 34.33
N ILE A 330 -33.30 8.43 35.03
CA ILE A 330 -31.88 8.51 34.63
C ILE A 330 -31.58 7.61 33.42
N ALA A 331 -32.25 6.46 33.29
CA ALA A 331 -31.92 5.46 32.27
C ALA A 331 -32.17 5.96 30.82
N PRO A 332 -33.33 6.56 30.48
CA PRO A 332 -33.62 6.94 29.10
C PRO A 332 -32.61 7.91 28.44
N PRO A 333 -32.13 8.98 29.12
CA PRO A 333 -31.09 9.86 28.58
C PRO A 333 -29.81 9.13 28.13
N PHE A 334 -29.33 8.17 28.94
CA PHE A 334 -28.11 7.44 28.64
C PHE A 334 -28.33 6.31 27.62
N VAL A 335 -29.54 5.73 27.54
CA VAL A 335 -29.89 4.81 26.43
C VAL A 335 -29.94 5.56 25.10
N LEU A 336 -30.56 6.74 25.07
CA LEU A 336 -30.53 7.62 23.89
C LEU A 336 -29.10 8.01 23.53
N CYS A 337 -28.25 8.27 24.54
CA CYS A 337 -26.83 8.50 24.34
C CYS A 337 -26.13 7.35 23.61
N CYS A 338 -26.34 6.09 24.03
CA CYS A 338 -25.79 4.93 23.34
C CYS A 338 -26.18 4.90 21.86
N ILE A 339 -27.47 5.10 21.55
CA ILE A 339 -27.98 5.04 20.17
C ILE A 339 -27.39 6.15 19.31
N THR A 340 -27.41 7.38 19.81
CA THR A 340 -26.95 8.57 19.07
C THR A 340 -25.44 8.57 18.84
N MET A 341 -24.65 8.22 19.86
CA MET A 341 -23.20 8.04 19.76
C MET A 341 -22.82 7.03 18.66
N LEU A 342 -23.47 5.87 18.63
CA LEU A 342 -23.19 4.83 17.63
C LEU A 342 -23.62 5.28 16.22
N ALA A 343 -24.79 5.92 16.10
CA ALA A 343 -25.30 6.43 14.83
C ALA A 343 -24.41 7.54 14.23
N VAL A 344 -24.01 8.52 15.05
CA VAL A 344 -23.14 9.63 14.61
C VAL A 344 -21.74 9.12 14.28
N GLY A 345 -21.19 8.21 15.08
CA GLY A 345 -19.89 7.57 14.79
C GLY A 345 -19.90 6.82 13.46
N PHE A 346 -20.90 5.96 13.23
CA PHE A 346 -21.06 5.21 11.99
C PHE A 346 -21.22 6.13 10.77
N HIS A 347 -22.03 7.19 10.90
CA HIS A 347 -22.21 8.16 9.83
C HIS A 347 -20.93 8.97 9.55
N SER A 348 -20.14 9.31 10.58
CA SER A 348 -18.85 10.00 10.41
C SER A 348 -17.85 9.13 9.66
N ASP A 349 -17.77 7.84 10.00
CA ASP A 349 -16.87 6.90 9.30
C ASP A 349 -17.27 6.66 7.84
N ARG A 350 -18.57 6.65 7.53
CA ARG A 350 -19.06 6.47 6.15
C ARG A 350 -18.79 7.69 5.25
N VAL A 351 -18.92 8.90 5.79
CA VAL A 351 -18.78 10.15 5.01
C VAL A 351 -17.33 10.66 4.99
N GLY A 352 -16.51 10.29 5.98
CA GLY A 352 -15.12 10.75 6.10
C GLY A 352 -14.96 12.16 6.67
N GLU A 353 -16.06 12.88 6.90
CA GLU A 353 -16.09 14.21 7.51
C GLU A 353 -16.14 14.09 9.05
N ARG A 354 -15.23 14.78 9.76
CA ARG A 354 -15.13 14.74 11.23
C ARG A 354 -15.69 15.98 11.92
N TYR A 355 -15.47 17.16 11.35
CA TYR A 355 -15.84 18.44 11.97
C TYR A 355 -17.35 18.57 12.23
N TRP A 356 -18.18 18.33 11.22
CA TRP A 356 -19.63 18.50 11.33
C TRP A 356 -20.26 17.55 12.35
N HIS A 357 -19.74 16.32 12.45
CA HIS A 357 -20.18 15.31 13.42
C HIS A 357 -19.70 15.58 14.85
N ILE A 358 -18.86 16.60 15.07
CA ILE A 358 -18.49 17.11 16.40
C ILE A 358 -19.26 18.39 16.70
N SER A 359 -19.25 19.37 15.78
CA SER A 359 -19.87 20.68 16.02
C SER A 359 -21.39 20.62 16.08
N LEU A 360 -22.07 19.86 15.23
CA LEU A 360 -23.55 19.79 15.25
C LEU A 360 -24.09 19.19 16.56
N PRO A 361 -23.56 18.05 17.08
CA PRO A 361 -23.96 17.59 18.41
C PRO A 361 -23.63 18.62 19.50
N LEU A 362 -22.48 19.29 19.47
CA LEU A 362 -22.19 20.30 20.48
C LEU A 362 -23.13 21.52 20.44
N VAL A 363 -23.70 21.86 19.28
CA VAL A 363 -24.78 22.86 19.20
C VAL A 363 -26.03 22.38 19.94
N VAL A 364 -26.38 21.10 19.83
CA VAL A 364 -27.48 20.50 20.62
C VAL A 364 -27.16 20.57 22.11
N THR A 365 -25.91 20.29 22.53
CA THR A 365 -25.47 20.45 23.92
C THR A 365 -25.66 21.90 24.39
N LEU A 366 -25.31 22.88 23.56
CA LEU A 366 -25.44 24.30 23.88
C LEU A 366 -26.92 24.67 24.08
N VAL A 367 -27.80 24.28 23.17
CA VAL A 367 -29.25 24.51 23.29
C VAL A 367 -29.82 23.83 24.54
N ALA A 368 -29.41 22.59 24.84
CA ALA A 368 -29.88 21.89 26.03
C ALA A 368 -29.44 22.58 27.32
N ASN A 369 -28.21 23.11 27.40
CA ASN A 369 -27.76 23.90 28.55
C ASN A 369 -28.52 25.24 28.69
N ILE A 370 -28.86 25.91 27.58
CA ILE A 370 -29.72 27.11 27.60
C ILE A 370 -31.07 26.77 28.23
N ILE A 371 -31.71 25.69 27.80
CA ILE A 371 -33.00 25.25 28.34
C ILE A 371 -32.88 24.95 29.84
N ALA A 372 -31.84 24.23 30.26
CA ALA A 372 -31.61 23.89 31.66
C ALA A 372 -31.47 25.11 32.58
N VAL A 373 -30.87 26.21 32.10
CA VAL A 373 -30.71 27.46 32.86
C VAL A 373 -31.97 28.35 32.82
N SER A 374 -32.67 28.36 31.68
CA SER A 374 -33.70 29.38 31.40
C SER A 374 -35.07 29.08 32.01
N THR A 375 -35.40 27.82 32.31
CA THR A 375 -36.74 27.44 32.76
C THR A 375 -36.73 26.43 33.90
N LEU A 376 -37.76 26.52 34.74
CA LEU A 376 -38.05 25.54 35.80
C LEU A 376 -39.11 24.50 35.38
N SER A 377 -39.63 24.58 34.16
CA SER A 377 -40.62 23.62 33.65
C SER A 377 -40.04 22.20 33.58
N THR A 378 -40.71 21.26 34.25
CA THR A 378 -40.29 19.84 34.34
C THR A 378 -40.07 19.22 32.97
N ALA A 379 -40.99 19.42 32.02
CA ALA A 379 -40.90 18.85 30.67
C ALA A 379 -39.70 19.39 29.88
N ALA A 380 -39.46 20.70 29.95
CA ALA A 380 -38.33 21.33 29.26
C ALA A 380 -36.99 20.88 29.84
N ARG A 381 -36.88 20.80 31.17
CA ARG A 381 -35.67 20.34 31.86
C ARG A 381 -35.36 18.89 31.58
N TYR A 382 -36.36 18.02 31.60
CA TYR A 382 -36.15 16.60 31.26
C TYR A 382 -35.76 16.43 29.78
N THR A 383 -36.33 17.23 28.87
CA THR A 383 -35.90 17.25 27.46
C THR A 383 -34.44 17.66 27.33
N ALA A 384 -34.00 18.68 28.06
CA ALA A 384 -32.59 19.08 28.12
C ALA A 384 -31.70 17.95 28.66
N MET A 385 -32.12 17.28 29.73
CA MET A 385 -31.41 16.13 30.31
C MET A 385 -31.31 14.94 29.33
N MET A 386 -32.31 14.72 28.47
CA MET A 386 -32.26 13.70 27.40
C MET A 386 -31.27 14.05 26.30
N LEU A 387 -31.23 15.31 25.88
CA LEU A 387 -30.41 15.76 24.76
C LEU A 387 -28.93 15.90 25.14
N MET A 388 -28.62 16.35 26.36
CA MET A 388 -27.26 16.65 26.81
C MET A 388 -26.29 15.46 26.64
N PRO A 389 -26.48 14.31 27.33
CA PRO A 389 -25.52 13.20 27.22
C PRO A 389 -25.39 12.68 25.79
N ALA A 390 -26.52 12.58 25.10
CA ALA A 390 -26.57 12.11 23.72
C ALA A 390 -25.70 12.93 22.77
N SER A 391 -25.68 14.24 22.96
CA SER A 391 -24.99 15.13 22.06
C SER A 391 -23.49 15.27 22.36
N PHE A 392 -23.09 15.47 23.62
CA PHE A 392 -21.65 15.63 23.91
C PHE A 392 -20.86 14.32 23.82
N TYR A 393 -21.43 13.16 24.18
CA TYR A 393 -20.72 11.88 24.03
C TYR A 393 -20.59 11.45 22.57
N ALA A 394 -21.57 11.77 21.72
CA ALA A 394 -21.44 11.59 20.27
C ALA A 394 -20.25 12.38 19.71
N ALA A 395 -20.05 13.63 20.17
CA ALA A 395 -18.90 14.45 19.80
C ALA A 395 -17.57 13.87 20.33
N VAL A 396 -17.53 13.35 21.57
CA VAL A 396 -16.32 12.72 22.15
C VAL A 396 -15.84 11.55 21.29
N VAL A 397 -16.72 10.64 20.88
CA VAL A 397 -16.32 9.44 20.12
C VAL A 397 -15.71 9.81 18.77
N VAL A 398 -16.32 10.76 18.05
CA VAL A 398 -15.78 11.24 16.77
C VAL A 398 -14.45 11.98 16.97
N LEU A 399 -14.32 12.78 18.03
CA LEU A 399 -13.09 13.51 18.34
C LEU A 399 -11.93 12.57 18.67
N LEU A 400 -12.15 11.50 19.45
CA LEU A 400 -11.14 10.49 19.74
C LEU A 400 -10.63 9.78 18.47
N SER A 401 -11.55 9.51 17.52
CA SER A 401 -11.19 8.99 16.19
C SER A 401 -10.35 10.00 15.39
N TRP A 402 -10.72 11.28 15.43
CA TRP A 402 -10.00 12.36 14.73
C TRP A 402 -8.57 12.57 15.28
N ILE A 403 -8.40 12.50 16.61
CA ILE A 403 -7.09 12.57 17.28
C ILE A 403 -6.18 11.44 16.77
N THR A 404 -6.68 10.21 16.76
CA THR A 404 -5.91 9.02 16.40
C THR A 404 -5.51 9.03 14.92
N GLY A 405 -6.38 9.54 14.03
CA GLY A 405 -6.09 9.67 12.60
C GLY A 405 -5.10 10.79 12.26
N THR A 406 -5.06 11.88 13.05
CA THR A 406 -4.23 13.07 12.74
C THR A 406 -2.80 12.97 13.28
N LEU A 407 -2.58 12.24 14.38
CA LEU A 407 -1.27 12.09 15.02
C LEU A 407 -0.60 10.77 14.61
N ASN A 408 -0.46 10.51 13.32
CA ASN A 408 -0.11 9.19 12.77
C ASN A 408 1.37 8.77 12.97
N GLN A 409 2.33 9.69 13.05
CA GLN A 409 3.77 9.38 13.16
C GLN A 409 4.55 10.40 14.02
N PRO A 410 5.66 10.00 14.67
CA PRO A 410 6.10 8.63 15.00
C PRO A 410 5.19 7.95 16.04
N VAL A 411 5.17 6.61 16.10
CA VAL A 411 4.26 5.84 16.99
C VAL A 411 4.41 6.22 18.47
N ALA A 412 5.64 6.43 18.94
CA ALA A 412 5.91 6.87 20.32
C ALA A 412 5.29 8.25 20.62
N LYS A 413 5.34 9.19 19.66
CA LYS A 413 4.68 10.51 19.78
C LYS A 413 3.17 10.36 19.83
N ARG A 414 2.58 9.52 18.96
CA ARG A 414 1.12 9.25 18.95
C ARG A 414 0.65 8.73 20.30
N ALA A 415 1.31 7.68 20.82
CA ALA A 415 0.96 7.06 22.09
C ALA A 415 1.09 8.05 23.25
N SER A 416 2.19 8.81 23.31
CA SER A 416 2.39 9.84 24.33
C SER A 416 1.39 10.99 24.24
N ALA A 417 1.04 11.44 23.02
CA ALA A 417 0.08 12.52 22.81
C ALA A 417 -1.33 12.11 23.23
N ILE A 418 -1.78 10.90 22.85
CA ILE A 418 -3.10 10.38 23.25
C ILE A 418 -3.17 10.23 24.78
N ALA A 419 -2.14 9.66 25.40
CA ALA A 419 -2.07 9.53 26.85
C ALA A 419 -2.13 10.90 27.55
N LEU A 420 -1.32 11.86 27.08
CA LEU A 420 -1.31 13.23 27.61
C LEU A 420 -2.69 13.90 27.48
N ILE A 421 -3.30 13.85 26.28
CA ILE A 421 -4.61 14.44 26.01
C ILE A 421 -5.66 13.88 26.98
N ILE A 422 -5.76 12.55 27.08
CA ILE A 422 -6.78 11.90 27.92
C ILE A 422 -6.53 12.20 29.41
N SER A 423 -5.28 12.15 29.87
CA SER A 423 -4.96 12.42 31.29
C SER A 423 -5.26 13.87 31.68
N VAL A 424 -4.90 14.85 30.85
CA VAL A 424 -5.20 16.26 31.13
C VAL A 424 -6.71 16.52 31.06
N CYS A 425 -7.43 15.94 30.09
CA CYS A 425 -8.88 16.11 29.99
C CYS A 425 -9.64 15.61 31.22
N ASN A 426 -9.17 14.53 31.86
CA ASN A 426 -9.77 14.02 33.09
C ASN A 426 -9.60 14.97 34.29
N THR A 427 -8.67 15.93 34.27
CA THR A 427 -8.53 16.92 35.35
C THR A 427 -9.76 17.84 35.48
N SER A 428 -10.57 17.98 34.43
CA SER A 428 -11.84 18.72 34.49
C SER A 428 -12.80 18.14 35.54
N ASN A 429 -12.76 16.82 35.76
CA ASN A 429 -13.58 16.15 36.77
C ASN A 429 -13.14 16.43 38.22
N ILE A 430 -11.98 17.05 38.44
CA ILE A 430 -11.52 17.43 39.79
C ILE A 430 -12.27 18.67 40.29
N TRP A 431 -12.43 19.69 39.44
CA TRP A 431 -12.96 20.99 39.86
C TRP A 431 -14.44 21.19 39.50
N THR A 432 -14.95 20.54 38.44
CA THR A 432 -16.37 20.64 38.05
C THR A 432 -17.37 20.21 39.15
N PRO A 433 -17.07 19.24 40.05
CA PRO A 433 -17.91 18.94 41.21
C PRO A 433 -18.32 20.14 42.08
N TYR A 434 -17.40 21.08 42.30
CA TYR A 434 -17.62 22.21 43.19
C TYR A 434 -18.61 23.24 42.62
N LEU A 435 -18.98 23.14 41.33
CA LEU A 435 -19.93 24.03 40.68
C LEU A 435 -21.39 23.69 40.99
N TYR A 436 -21.68 22.46 41.44
CA TYR A 436 -23.05 21.95 41.65
C TYR A 436 -23.58 22.26 43.06
N ASN A 437 -23.49 23.52 43.48
CA ASN A 437 -23.92 23.97 44.82
C ASN A 437 -25.29 24.69 44.84
N SER A 438 -25.79 25.15 43.70
CA SER A 438 -26.92 26.08 43.61
C SER A 438 -28.22 25.42 43.09
N ALA A 439 -28.74 24.41 43.79
CA ALA A 439 -30.00 23.74 43.41
C ALA A 439 -31.20 24.71 43.45
N PRO A 440 -32.27 24.51 42.65
CA PRO A 440 -32.47 23.46 41.64
C PRO A 440 -31.92 23.84 40.25
N ARG A 441 -31.54 25.10 40.03
CA ARG A 441 -31.10 25.58 38.70
C ARG A 441 -29.65 25.25 38.37
N TYR A 442 -28.79 25.04 39.37
CA TYR A 442 -27.34 24.90 39.22
C TYR A 442 -26.75 25.92 38.23
N PHE A 443 -27.13 27.18 38.41
CA PHE A 443 -26.89 28.26 37.45
C PHE A 443 -25.42 28.35 37.03
N VAL A 444 -24.50 28.30 38.00
CA VAL A 444 -23.06 28.37 37.75
C VAL A 444 -22.60 27.16 36.92
N ALA A 445 -22.96 25.94 37.32
CA ALA A 445 -22.54 24.72 36.63
C ALA A 445 -23.01 24.69 35.16
N PHE A 446 -24.29 24.91 34.90
CA PHE A 446 -24.82 24.87 33.54
C PHE A 446 -24.34 26.04 32.67
N THR A 447 -24.06 27.20 33.27
CA THR A 447 -23.43 28.33 32.53
C THR A 447 -22.00 27.97 32.13
N VAL A 448 -21.22 27.36 33.03
CA VAL A 448 -19.86 26.88 32.70
C VAL A 448 -19.93 25.79 31.63
N ASN A 449 -20.86 24.83 31.73
CA ASN A 449 -21.04 23.78 30.71
C ASN A 449 -21.39 24.39 29.34
N LEU A 450 -22.28 25.39 29.31
CA LEU A 450 -22.67 26.11 28.09
C LEU A 450 -21.47 26.81 27.45
N VAL A 451 -20.70 27.56 28.25
CA VAL A 451 -19.50 28.27 27.76
C VAL A 451 -18.46 27.27 27.28
N ALA A 452 -18.28 26.15 27.97
CA ALA A 452 -17.38 25.08 27.57
C ALA A 452 -17.81 24.43 26.24
N ALA A 453 -19.11 24.19 26.03
CA ALA A 453 -19.61 23.69 24.74
C ALA A 453 -19.38 24.67 23.59
N ALA A 454 -19.62 25.97 23.82
CA ALA A 454 -19.31 27.03 22.85
C ALA A 454 -17.80 27.11 22.55
N ALA A 455 -16.97 27.03 23.58
CA ALA A 455 -15.51 26.99 23.45
C ALA A 455 -15.05 25.76 22.67
N ALA A 456 -15.66 24.58 22.91
CA ALA A 456 -15.36 23.37 22.16
C ALA A 456 -15.66 23.53 20.66
N ILE A 457 -16.80 24.15 20.29
CA ILE A 457 -17.12 24.45 18.88
C ILE A 457 -16.12 25.43 18.29
N LEU A 458 -15.77 26.48 19.02
CA LEU A 458 -14.80 27.48 18.58
C LEU A 458 -13.43 26.85 18.33
N VAL A 459 -12.90 26.09 19.30
CA VAL A 459 -11.59 25.43 19.18
C VAL A 459 -11.63 24.33 18.12
N ALA A 460 -12.71 23.57 17.98
CA ALA A 460 -12.86 22.60 16.88
C ALA A 460 -12.85 23.29 15.50
N THR A 461 -13.45 24.47 15.42
CA THR A 461 -13.45 25.30 14.20
C THR A 461 -12.05 25.85 13.90
N ILE A 462 -11.35 26.36 14.92
CA ILE A 462 -9.94 26.74 14.82
C ILE A 462 -9.08 25.55 14.38
N THR A 463 -9.31 24.37 14.95
CA THR A 463 -8.61 23.12 14.59
C THR A 463 -8.85 22.76 13.13
N ARG A 464 -10.10 22.85 12.64
CA ARG A 464 -10.43 22.64 11.21
C ARG A 464 -9.67 23.61 10.31
N PHE A 465 -9.67 24.91 10.63
CA PHE A 465 -8.96 25.90 9.81
C PHE A 465 -7.44 25.77 9.92
N TYR A 466 -6.91 25.42 11.08
CA TYR A 466 -5.50 25.14 11.29
C TYR A 466 -5.06 23.95 10.45
N LEU A 467 -5.78 22.82 10.53
CA LEU A 467 -5.48 21.63 9.73
C LEU A 467 -5.69 21.88 8.23
N ARG A 468 -6.73 22.62 7.83
CA ARG A 468 -6.92 23.04 6.43
C ARG A 468 -5.76 23.90 5.96
N ARG A 469 -5.28 24.83 6.79
CA ARG A 469 -4.12 25.68 6.49
C ARG A 469 -2.82 24.89 6.45
N GLU A 470 -2.62 23.90 7.32
CA GLU A 470 -1.45 23.02 7.28
C GLU A 470 -1.48 22.12 6.05
N ASN A 471 -2.63 21.52 5.72
CA ASN A 471 -2.81 20.77 4.48
C ASN A 471 -2.58 21.68 3.27
N GLN A 472 -3.17 22.88 3.25
CA GLN A 472 -2.89 23.89 2.23
C GLN A 472 -1.43 24.30 2.21
N LYS A 473 -0.71 24.44 3.34
CA LYS A 473 0.73 24.74 3.35
C LYS A 473 1.59 23.58 2.85
N LEU A 474 1.14 22.34 3.03
CA LEU A 474 1.77 21.14 2.46
C LEU A 474 1.52 21.12 0.94
N ASP A 475 0.29 21.41 0.52
CA ASP A 475 -0.09 21.56 -0.89
C ASP A 475 0.56 22.82 -1.52
N ASP A 476 0.82 23.84 -0.71
CA ASP A 476 1.40 25.15 -1.07
C ASP A 476 2.92 25.23 -0.80
N GLY A 477 3.57 24.14 -0.39
CA GLY A 477 5.01 24.04 -0.08
C GLY A 477 5.64 25.23 0.68
N ASN A 478 5.06 25.58 1.84
CA ASN A 478 5.57 26.65 2.72
C ASN A 478 6.99 26.33 3.27
N PRO A 479 7.98 27.24 3.20
CA PRO A 479 9.40 26.97 3.51
C PRO A 479 9.72 26.47 4.93
N ARG A 480 8.78 26.53 5.89
CA ARG A 480 9.01 26.04 7.27
C ARG A 480 8.94 24.51 7.43
N THR A 481 8.54 23.77 6.40
CA THR A 481 8.41 22.30 6.45
C THR A 481 9.64 21.57 5.89
N ASN A 482 10.68 22.29 5.42
CA ASN A 482 11.78 21.71 4.63
C ASN A 482 11.32 20.93 3.38
N MET A 483 10.07 21.10 2.94
CA MET A 483 9.59 20.60 1.66
C MET A 483 9.36 21.79 0.74
N LEU A 484 10.21 21.92 -0.27
CA LEU A 484 10.07 22.91 -1.32
C LEU A 484 8.81 22.62 -2.14
N LYS A 485 8.11 23.67 -2.60
CA LYS A 485 7.18 23.50 -3.72
C LYS A 485 7.97 22.94 -4.92
N PRO A 486 7.40 22.02 -5.71
CA PRO A 486 7.92 21.73 -7.03
C PRO A 486 8.06 23.05 -7.81
N GLY A 487 9.29 23.42 -8.19
CA GLY A 487 9.58 24.64 -8.96
C GLY A 487 10.09 25.87 -8.18
N THR A 488 10.33 25.80 -6.86
CA THR A 488 11.05 26.87 -6.14
C THR A 488 12.57 26.71 -6.17
N ASP A 489 13.30 27.80 -6.45
CA ASP A 489 14.77 27.86 -6.48
C ASP A 489 15.36 27.58 -5.06
N PRO A 490 16.22 26.54 -4.88
CA PRO A 490 16.78 26.15 -3.58
C PRO A 490 17.45 27.27 -2.79
N VAL A 491 17.96 28.31 -3.46
CA VAL A 491 18.64 29.47 -2.83
C VAL A 491 17.69 30.31 -1.98
N SER A 492 16.41 30.38 -2.35
CA SER A 492 15.42 31.23 -1.70
C SER A 492 14.85 30.66 -0.39
N GLY A 493 15.00 29.36 -0.13
CA GLY A 493 14.47 28.68 1.05
C GLY A 493 15.43 28.58 2.24
N ILE A 494 16.75 28.65 2.02
CA ILE A 494 17.74 28.34 3.06
C ILE A 494 18.25 29.60 3.78
N PHE A 495 18.20 30.79 3.16
CA PHE A 495 18.79 32.01 3.72
C PHE A 495 17.97 33.31 3.59
N SER A 496 16.66 33.25 3.35
CA SER A 496 15.83 34.46 3.15
C SER A 496 15.15 35.03 4.40
N GLY A 497 15.42 34.49 5.59
CA GLY A 497 14.94 35.10 6.84
C GLY A 497 15.92 36.17 7.32
N GLU A 498 15.47 37.41 7.45
CA GLU A 498 16.25 38.56 7.96
C GLU A 498 16.82 38.37 9.39
N ASP A 499 16.47 37.29 10.11
CA ASP A 499 16.87 37.06 11.49
C ASP A 499 17.48 35.67 11.75
N TRP A 500 18.67 35.43 11.19
CA TRP A 500 19.50 34.25 11.49
C TRP A 500 19.82 34.07 12.99
N ARG A 501 19.58 35.10 13.81
CA ARG A 501 19.79 35.12 15.26
C ARG A 501 18.71 34.37 16.05
N GLU A 502 17.54 34.10 15.46
CA GLU A 502 16.49 33.30 16.10
C GLU A 502 16.70 31.78 15.94
N PHE A 503 17.64 31.36 15.09
CA PHE A 503 17.93 29.95 14.77
C PHE A 503 19.00 29.30 15.67
N LEU A 504 19.01 29.63 16.97
CA LEU A 504 19.81 28.93 17.98
C LEU A 504 18.95 27.94 18.77
N LEU A 505 19.36 26.66 18.79
CA LEU A 505 18.71 25.61 19.57
C LEU A 505 18.80 25.92 21.09
N PRO A 506 17.75 25.64 21.89
CA PRO A 506 17.83 25.71 23.35
C PRO A 506 18.87 24.72 23.88
N GLY A 507 19.97 25.21 24.45
CA GLY A 507 21.08 24.41 24.99
C GLY A 507 22.46 24.73 24.40
N ALA A 508 22.56 25.60 23.39
CA ALA A 508 23.84 26.12 22.93
C ALA A 508 24.43 27.06 23.99
N VAL A 509 25.37 26.56 24.80
CA VAL A 509 26.10 27.38 25.78
C VAL A 509 26.99 28.36 25.01
N ARG A 510 26.78 29.66 25.23
CA ARG A 510 27.69 30.72 24.80
C ARG A 510 29.04 30.50 25.47
N VAL A 511 30.11 30.30 24.70
CA VAL A 511 31.43 30.81 25.10
C VAL A 511 32.19 31.26 23.84
N ALA A 512 32.33 32.58 23.69
CA ALA A 512 33.35 33.17 22.83
C ALA A 512 34.31 33.97 23.71
N VAL A 513 35.59 33.66 23.56
CA VAL A 513 36.83 34.42 23.84
C VAL A 513 36.92 35.14 25.20
N GLY A 514 37.74 34.58 26.10
CA GLY A 514 38.31 35.30 27.26
C GLY A 514 38.09 34.63 28.62
N LEU A 515 38.83 33.54 28.91
CA LEU A 515 39.11 32.93 30.24
C LEU A 515 37.92 32.33 31.03
N SER A 516 38.05 31.36 31.94
CA SER A 516 39.18 30.54 32.44
C SER A 516 38.69 29.12 32.75
N GLY A 517 39.55 28.12 32.58
CA GLY A 517 39.21 26.70 32.72
C GLY A 517 38.87 26.25 34.14
N THR A 518 38.06 25.21 34.22
CA THR A 518 38.09 24.15 35.26
C THR A 518 37.17 23.02 34.81
N GLY A 519 37.67 22.17 33.93
CA GLY A 519 37.03 20.90 33.62
C GLY A 519 38.06 19.95 33.06
N LEU A 520 38.22 18.79 33.70
CA LEU A 520 39.12 17.70 33.29
C LEU A 520 38.99 17.38 31.79
N PHE A 521 37.80 17.60 31.23
CA PHE A 521 37.50 17.48 29.81
C PHE A 521 38.30 18.46 28.92
N VAL A 522 38.38 19.74 29.29
CA VAL A 522 39.08 20.78 28.50
C VAL A 522 40.59 20.55 28.54
N GLU A 523 41.14 20.14 29.67
CA GLU A 523 42.55 19.73 29.79
C GLU A 523 42.87 18.48 28.96
N ASN A 524 42.02 17.45 29.02
CA ASN A 524 42.22 16.23 28.23
C ASN A 524 42.09 16.46 26.72
N ALA A 525 41.19 17.36 26.30
CA ALA A 525 41.05 17.74 24.90
C ALA A 525 42.30 18.48 24.39
N ILE A 526 42.85 19.41 25.19
CA ILE A 526 44.08 20.15 24.86
C ILE A 526 45.30 19.21 24.85
N LEU A 527 45.40 18.27 25.79
CA LEU A 527 46.49 17.28 25.85
C LEU A 527 46.48 16.33 24.63
N ARG A 528 45.30 15.92 24.15
CA ARG A 528 45.19 15.05 22.97
C ARG A 528 45.63 15.72 21.67
N HIS A 529 45.42 17.04 21.51
CA HIS A 529 45.91 17.83 20.36
C HIS A 529 47.44 17.99 20.35
N ARG A 530 48.10 17.67 21.45
CA ARG A 530 49.57 17.65 21.57
C ARG A 530 50.13 16.24 21.59
N SER A 531 49.28 15.21 21.42
CA SER A 531 49.74 13.83 21.42
C SER A 531 50.58 13.55 20.16
N PRO A 532 51.69 12.79 20.28
CA PRO A 532 52.55 12.47 19.14
C PRO A 532 51.80 11.79 17.99
N THR A 533 50.81 10.94 18.31
CA THR A 533 49.99 10.23 17.33
C THR A 533 49.06 11.17 16.55
N TYR A 534 48.52 12.19 17.21
CA TYR A 534 47.71 13.20 16.58
C TYR A 534 48.54 14.09 15.65
N LEU A 535 49.72 14.50 16.12
CA LEU A 535 50.68 15.25 15.31
C LEU A 535 51.15 14.41 14.11
N GLU A 536 51.34 13.11 14.24
CA GLU A 536 51.67 12.23 13.11
C GLU A 536 50.52 12.09 12.10
N PHE A 537 49.26 12.01 12.57
CA PHE A 537 48.10 12.04 11.69
C PHE A 537 48.01 13.38 10.92
N LYS A 538 48.14 14.49 11.63
CA LYS A 538 48.14 15.86 11.08
C LYS A 538 49.29 16.08 10.07
N ASP A 539 50.49 15.62 10.40
CA ASP A 539 51.67 15.94 9.58
C ASP A 539 51.90 14.95 8.42
N LYS A 540 51.32 13.74 8.47
CA LYS A 540 51.53 12.71 7.42
C LYS A 540 50.25 12.22 6.74
N VAL A 541 49.18 11.99 7.50
CA VAL A 541 47.94 11.40 6.99
C VAL A 541 47.05 12.48 6.35
N GLU A 542 47.01 13.68 6.92
CA GLU A 542 46.35 14.88 6.36
C GLU A 542 46.87 15.18 4.94
N MET A 543 48.20 15.28 4.76
CA MET A 543 48.80 15.53 3.44
C MET A 543 48.45 14.45 2.40
N ALA A 544 48.37 13.19 2.81
CA ALA A 544 48.00 12.09 1.93
C ALA A 544 46.51 12.13 1.55
N LEU A 545 45.64 12.48 2.50
CA LEU A 545 44.21 12.68 2.28
C LEU A 545 43.91 13.92 1.45
N GLU A 546 44.61 15.04 1.67
CA GLU A 546 44.53 16.25 0.85
C GLU A 546 44.89 15.95 -0.60
N SER A 547 45.98 15.20 -0.82
CA SER A 547 46.39 14.77 -2.15
C SER A 547 45.39 13.77 -2.78
N PHE A 548 44.81 12.87 -2.00
CA PHE A 548 43.79 11.93 -2.47
C PHE A 548 42.48 12.64 -2.85
N VAL A 549 41.94 13.50 -1.98
CA VAL A 549 40.72 14.27 -2.21
C VAL A 549 40.92 15.28 -3.33
N GLY A 550 42.08 15.94 -3.40
CA GLY A 550 42.43 16.84 -4.50
C GLY A 550 42.43 16.13 -5.86
N ARG A 551 42.92 14.87 -5.92
CA ARG A 551 42.85 14.03 -7.14
C ARG A 551 41.44 13.53 -7.44
N LEU A 552 40.70 13.08 -6.41
CA LEU A 552 39.34 12.57 -6.52
C LEU A 552 38.35 13.65 -7.00
N CYS A 553 38.55 14.90 -6.56
CA CYS A 553 37.67 16.03 -6.87
C CYS A 553 38.24 16.98 -7.95
N GLY A 554 39.41 16.70 -8.50
CA GLY A 554 40.04 17.51 -9.56
C GLY A 554 40.49 18.91 -9.15
N PHE A 555 40.80 19.13 -7.87
CA PHE A 555 41.19 20.44 -7.34
C PHE A 555 42.66 20.76 -7.64
N LYS A 556 42.94 22.00 -8.09
CA LYS A 556 44.31 22.47 -8.35
C LYS A 556 45.11 22.72 -7.06
N GLU A 557 44.47 23.23 -5.99
CA GLU A 557 45.06 23.37 -4.64
C GLU A 557 43.96 23.21 -3.57
N PRO A 558 44.20 22.43 -2.48
CA PRO A 558 43.24 22.24 -1.39
C PRO A 558 43.28 23.38 -0.36
N TRP A 559 42.12 23.74 0.20
CA TRP A 559 41.97 24.73 1.28
C TRP A 559 41.18 24.11 2.43
N CYS A 560 41.69 24.25 3.65
CA CYS A 560 41.04 23.68 4.82
C CYS A 560 40.65 24.74 5.85
N ILE A 561 39.43 24.63 6.39
CA ILE A 561 38.90 25.55 7.41
C ILE A 561 38.78 24.81 8.75
N PRO A 562 39.35 25.35 9.85
CA PRO A 562 39.28 24.73 11.16
C PRO A 562 38.00 25.15 11.91
N ARG A 563 37.12 24.19 12.28
CA ARG A 563 36.05 24.39 13.28
C ARG A 563 35.44 23.07 13.83
N SER A 564 34.86 23.17 15.02
CA SER A 564 34.70 22.10 16.02
C SER A 564 33.26 21.62 16.36
N LEU A 565 33.19 20.33 16.69
CA LEU A 565 32.26 19.54 17.55
C LEU A 565 30.76 19.36 17.16
N LEU A 566 30.41 18.11 16.78
CA LEU A 566 29.06 17.53 16.80
C LEU A 566 29.11 16.11 17.40
N SER A 567 28.20 15.78 18.33
CA SER A 567 28.17 14.51 19.06
C SER A 567 27.39 13.39 18.34
N CYS A 568 27.89 12.15 18.37
CA CYS A 568 27.11 10.92 18.13
C CYS A 568 27.40 9.87 19.22
N ALA A 569 26.39 9.04 19.53
CA ALA A 569 26.41 8.01 20.57
C ALA A 569 26.67 6.61 20.00
N VAL A 570 27.43 5.77 20.73
CA VAL A 570 27.56 4.30 20.50
C VAL A 570 27.62 3.56 21.87
N PRO A 571 27.52 2.22 21.94
CA PRO A 571 26.74 1.53 22.96
C PRO A 571 27.64 1.05 24.11
N ARG A 572 27.49 1.67 25.29
CA ARG A 572 27.78 1.15 26.64
C ARG A 572 27.78 2.25 27.73
N GLY A 573 27.26 3.44 27.44
CA GLY A 573 26.74 4.32 28.49
C GLY A 573 27.71 5.32 29.12
N GLU A 574 28.92 5.52 28.58
CA GLU A 574 29.74 6.70 28.92
C GLU A 574 29.96 7.57 27.67
N THR A 575 29.63 8.86 27.79
CA THR A 575 29.81 9.85 26.71
C THR A 575 31.26 10.29 26.63
N THR A 576 31.97 9.86 25.58
CA THR A 576 33.30 10.40 25.25
C THR A 576 33.22 11.27 23.99
N PRO A 577 33.63 12.56 24.04
CA PRO A 577 33.62 13.42 22.86
C PRO A 577 34.70 13.02 21.85
N VAL A 578 34.33 12.91 20.58
CA VAL A 578 35.26 12.80 19.44
C VAL A 578 35.42 14.19 18.82
N HIS A 579 36.67 14.57 18.55
CA HIS A 579 37.04 15.85 17.93
C HIS A 579 37.04 15.70 16.40
N TYR A 580 36.54 16.69 15.67
CA TYR A 580 36.77 16.85 14.22
C TYR A 580 37.70 18.05 14.06
N ASP A 581 38.73 17.95 13.21
CA ASP A 581 39.63 19.09 13.04
C ASP A 581 39.38 19.95 11.83
N GLN A 582 38.99 19.42 10.67
CA GLN A 582 38.91 20.29 9.50
C GLN A 582 37.86 19.88 8.44
N ILE A 583 37.31 20.89 7.76
CA ILE A 583 36.39 20.78 6.62
C ILE A 583 37.03 21.48 5.42
N PHE A 584 37.03 20.83 4.25
CA PHE A 584 37.56 21.38 3.01
C PHE A 584 36.45 22.07 2.21
N LEU A 585 36.66 23.34 1.85
CA LEU A 585 35.70 24.18 1.08
C LEU A 585 36.43 24.97 -0.01
N ARG A 586 35.78 25.19 -1.16
CA ARG A 586 36.28 26.06 -2.25
C ARG A 586 35.28 27.16 -2.61
N ALA A 587 35.78 28.29 -3.11
CA ALA A 587 35.00 29.35 -3.75
C ALA A 587 34.55 28.93 -5.17
N GLY A 588 33.23 28.86 -5.37
CA GLY A 588 32.51 28.31 -6.54
C GLY A 588 31.21 27.64 -6.05
N ALA A 589 30.29 27.24 -6.94
CA ALA A 589 29.01 26.63 -6.54
C ALA A 589 29.22 25.52 -5.47
N PRO A 590 28.39 25.45 -4.41
CA PRO A 590 28.79 24.91 -3.13
C PRO A 590 28.94 23.39 -3.18
N THR A 591 30.15 22.88 -2.91
CA THR A 591 30.43 21.46 -2.66
C THR A 591 31.39 21.35 -1.47
N SER A 592 30.95 20.72 -0.39
CA SER A 592 31.81 20.33 0.74
C SER A 592 31.91 18.81 0.79
N VAL A 593 33.13 18.28 0.95
CA VAL A 593 33.39 16.85 1.16
C VAL A 593 33.79 16.65 2.61
N THR A 594 33.13 15.72 3.31
CA THR A 594 33.46 15.34 4.70
C THR A 594 33.96 13.89 4.72
N ALA A 595 35.19 13.66 5.15
CA ALA A 595 35.78 12.33 5.25
C ALA A 595 36.02 11.92 6.72
N TRP A 596 35.79 10.64 7.03
CA TRP A 596 36.04 10.05 8.35
C TRP A 596 37.31 9.19 8.31
N VAL A 597 38.20 9.32 9.29
CA VAL A 597 39.31 8.38 9.48
C VAL A 597 39.31 7.87 10.93
N PRO A 598 39.10 6.57 11.17
CA PRO A 598 39.16 6.02 12.51
C PRO A 598 40.61 5.99 13.00
N ILE A 599 40.91 6.72 14.09
CA ILE A 599 42.19 6.59 14.79
C ILE A 599 42.06 5.44 15.80
N ARG A 600 42.76 4.34 15.48
CA ARG A 600 42.90 3.04 16.17
C ARG A 600 42.17 2.86 17.52
N ASP A 601 41.13 2.03 17.48
CA ASP A 601 40.92 0.85 18.35
C ASP A 601 39.75 -0.04 17.88
N VAL A 602 39.30 0.12 16.63
CA VAL A 602 38.28 -0.72 16.01
C VAL A 602 38.92 -1.44 14.84
N LYS A 603 39.07 -2.77 14.93
CA LYS A 603 39.32 -3.61 13.75
C LYS A 603 38.07 -3.54 12.88
N SER A 604 38.14 -2.88 11.74
CA SER A 604 37.07 -2.85 10.75
C SER A 604 37.23 -4.01 9.76
N GLU A 605 36.34 -5.00 9.84
CA GLU A 605 35.89 -5.68 8.63
C GLU A 605 34.69 -4.88 8.11
N GLY A 606 34.93 -3.96 7.17
CA GLY A 606 33.87 -3.24 6.45
C GLY A 606 33.97 -1.69 6.46
N GLY A 607 34.27 -1.14 5.29
CA GLY A 607 33.66 0.08 4.69
C GLY A 607 33.94 1.47 5.30
N VAL A 608 34.47 2.38 4.47
CA VAL A 608 34.46 3.84 4.68
C VAL A 608 33.19 4.44 4.06
N LEU A 609 32.52 5.37 4.74
CA LEU A 609 31.36 6.11 4.21
C LEU A 609 31.77 7.53 3.80
N ILE A 610 31.50 7.91 2.55
CA ILE A 610 31.72 9.27 2.01
C ILE A 610 30.35 9.83 1.57
N TYR A 611 30.03 11.06 1.98
CA TYR A 611 28.86 11.79 1.48
C TYR A 611 29.29 12.77 0.39
N LEU A 612 28.65 12.67 -0.79
CA LEU A 612 28.74 13.65 -1.87
C LEU A 612 27.35 14.25 -2.08
N ASP A 613 27.23 15.56 -1.93
CA ASP A 613 26.01 16.30 -2.24
C ASP A 613 26.09 16.86 -3.67
N LYS A 614 24.96 16.86 -4.40
CA LYS A 614 24.82 16.90 -5.89
C LYS A 614 25.18 15.62 -6.65
N SER A 615 24.56 14.51 -6.24
CA SER A 615 24.67 13.20 -6.90
C SER A 615 24.19 13.13 -8.36
N SER A 616 23.59 14.18 -8.92
CA SER A 616 23.15 14.21 -10.34
C SER A 616 24.25 14.64 -11.31
N GLU A 617 25.16 15.54 -10.92
CA GLU A 617 26.30 15.96 -11.76
C GLU A 617 27.52 15.05 -11.55
N ALA A 618 27.64 14.43 -10.37
CA ALA A 618 28.61 13.39 -10.12
C ALA A 618 28.15 12.02 -10.63
N ARG A 619 26.87 11.81 -10.94
CA ARG A 619 26.38 10.52 -11.44
C ARG A 619 27.07 10.09 -12.73
N PRO A 620 27.23 10.91 -13.78
CA PRO A 620 27.96 10.47 -14.96
C PRO A 620 29.42 10.09 -14.69
N ALA A 621 30.10 10.79 -13.77
CA ALA A 621 31.49 10.47 -13.39
C ALA A 621 31.60 9.27 -12.43
N LEU A 622 30.60 9.07 -11.56
CA LEU A 622 30.51 7.96 -10.61
C LEU A 622 29.94 6.71 -11.30
N ASP A 623 29.07 6.85 -12.30
CA ASP A 623 28.56 5.81 -13.22
C ASP A 623 29.64 5.47 -14.27
N ALA A 624 30.59 6.38 -14.55
CA ALA A 624 31.82 6.05 -15.28
C ALA A 624 32.88 5.33 -14.41
N LEU A 625 32.82 5.48 -13.08
CA LEU A 625 33.64 4.76 -12.09
C LEU A 625 32.95 3.47 -11.57
N ILE A 626 31.63 3.40 -11.70
CA ILE A 626 30.72 2.26 -11.50
C ILE A 626 30.12 1.99 -12.89
N MET A 627 30.96 1.68 -13.86
CA MET A 627 30.46 1.04 -15.07
C MET A 627 29.71 -0.23 -14.65
N PRO A 628 28.60 -0.61 -15.32
CA PRO A 628 27.99 -1.92 -15.08
C PRO A 628 29.10 -2.97 -15.21
N SER A 629 29.19 -3.90 -14.26
CA SER A 629 30.25 -4.91 -14.31
C SER A 629 30.08 -5.89 -15.50
N THR A 630 29.05 -5.68 -16.34
CA THR A 630 28.73 -6.47 -17.53
C THR A 630 28.54 -5.61 -18.79
N SER A 631 29.29 -5.95 -19.85
CA SER A 631 29.14 -5.36 -21.18
C SER A 631 27.77 -5.66 -21.78
N LEU A 632 27.17 -4.72 -22.54
CA LEU A 632 25.96 -4.96 -23.33
C LEU A 632 26.23 -5.76 -24.63
N GLU A 633 27.50 -5.96 -24.98
CA GLU A 633 27.90 -6.81 -26.09
C GLU A 633 27.98 -8.27 -25.65
N TRP A 634 27.55 -9.18 -26.52
CA TRP A 634 27.66 -10.61 -26.28
C TRP A 634 29.14 -11.02 -26.19
N THR A 635 29.52 -11.61 -25.06
CA THR A 635 30.87 -12.11 -24.83
C THR A 635 30.82 -13.57 -24.43
N GLN A 636 31.78 -14.36 -24.92
CA GLN A 636 31.88 -15.76 -24.52
C GLN A 636 32.54 -15.85 -23.14
N THR A 637 31.77 -16.18 -22.10
CA THR A 637 32.28 -16.24 -20.72
C THR A 637 32.80 -17.62 -20.33
N SER A 638 32.29 -18.66 -20.98
CA SER A 638 32.81 -20.03 -20.87
C SER A 638 32.62 -20.80 -22.19
N PRO A 639 33.34 -21.92 -22.42
CA PRO A 639 33.25 -22.66 -23.69
C PRO A 639 31.81 -23.12 -24.01
N GLY A 640 31.22 -22.50 -25.02
CA GLY A 640 29.83 -22.75 -25.45
C GLY A 640 28.77 -21.92 -24.73
N THR A 641 29.14 -20.91 -23.94
CA THR A 641 28.21 -20.00 -23.24
C THR A 641 28.58 -18.54 -23.52
N TRP A 642 27.58 -17.76 -23.92
CA TRP A 642 27.69 -16.33 -24.19
C TRP A 642 26.80 -15.56 -23.24
N GLU A 643 27.30 -14.44 -22.72
CA GLU A 643 26.60 -13.59 -21.78
C GLU A 643 26.76 -12.11 -22.13
N ARG A 644 25.74 -11.33 -21.79
CA ARG A 644 25.76 -9.86 -21.79
C ARG A 644 24.87 -9.32 -20.68
N GLY A 645 25.10 -8.08 -20.29
CA GLY A 645 24.12 -7.30 -19.54
C GLY A 645 22.85 -7.07 -20.37
N ILE A 646 21.74 -6.78 -19.70
CA ILE A 646 20.50 -6.33 -20.35
C ILE A 646 20.41 -4.80 -20.34
N ASP A 647 19.70 -4.25 -21.31
CA ASP A 647 19.38 -2.81 -21.29
C ASP A 647 18.10 -2.52 -20.51
N GLU A 648 17.76 -1.25 -20.36
CA GLU A 648 16.68 -0.77 -19.51
C GLU A 648 15.29 -1.19 -20.02
N ILE A 649 15.16 -1.50 -21.32
CA ILE A 649 13.92 -2.02 -21.90
C ILE A 649 13.73 -3.47 -21.46
N GLU A 650 14.75 -4.29 -21.64
CA GLU A 650 14.77 -5.69 -21.18
C GLU A 650 14.61 -5.78 -19.65
N GLU A 651 15.27 -4.88 -18.91
CA GLU A 651 15.22 -4.82 -17.45
C GLU A 651 13.82 -4.52 -16.93
N PHE A 652 13.08 -3.60 -17.57
CA PHE A 652 11.70 -3.32 -17.20
C PHE A 652 10.85 -4.60 -17.23
N TYR A 653 10.89 -5.35 -18.33
CA TYR A 653 10.08 -6.56 -18.48
C TYR A 653 10.55 -7.70 -17.57
N ALA A 654 11.86 -7.88 -17.41
CA ALA A 654 12.42 -8.87 -16.50
C ALA A 654 12.04 -8.57 -15.04
N THR A 655 12.07 -7.29 -14.65
CA THR A 655 11.64 -6.79 -13.34
C THR A 655 10.16 -7.01 -13.09
N MET A 656 9.30 -6.66 -14.06
CA MET A 656 7.86 -6.85 -13.94
C MET A 656 7.49 -8.34 -13.83
N ALA A 657 8.14 -9.20 -14.62
CA ALA A 657 7.96 -10.64 -14.51
C ALA A 657 8.38 -11.17 -13.13
N ALA A 658 9.49 -10.67 -12.58
CA ALA A 658 9.96 -11.04 -11.24
C ALA A 658 9.01 -10.55 -10.13
N LEU A 659 8.47 -9.33 -10.22
CA LEU A 659 7.54 -8.79 -9.22
C LEU A 659 6.23 -9.57 -9.12
N TYR A 660 5.77 -10.11 -10.24
CA TYR A 660 4.54 -10.90 -10.30
C TYR A 660 4.79 -12.41 -10.23
N GLU A 661 6.04 -12.85 -10.01
CA GLU A 661 6.40 -14.28 -9.97
C GLU A 661 5.57 -15.06 -8.92
N ALA A 662 5.24 -14.44 -7.77
CA ALA A 662 4.40 -15.05 -6.74
C ALA A 662 2.95 -15.32 -7.18
N SER A 663 2.47 -14.71 -8.26
CA SER A 663 1.14 -14.98 -8.81
C SER A 663 1.07 -16.32 -9.54
N GLY A 664 2.22 -16.95 -9.84
CA GLY A 664 2.31 -18.12 -10.71
C GLY A 664 2.07 -17.81 -12.19
N ARG A 665 2.01 -16.53 -12.56
CA ARG A 665 1.73 -16.04 -13.91
C ARG A 665 2.86 -15.12 -14.38
N MET A 666 3.01 -14.97 -15.69
CA MET A 666 4.06 -14.15 -16.29
C MET A 666 3.50 -12.79 -16.71
N PHE A 667 3.86 -11.74 -15.98
CA PHE A 667 3.42 -10.38 -16.32
C PHE A 667 3.91 -9.99 -17.70
N PHE A 668 3.00 -9.51 -18.55
CA PHE A 668 3.27 -9.19 -19.96
C PHE A 668 3.81 -10.34 -20.82
N GLY A 669 3.65 -11.61 -20.44
CA GLY A 669 3.98 -12.72 -21.34
C GLY A 669 3.42 -12.50 -22.74
N ILE A 670 4.24 -12.66 -23.78
CA ILE A 670 3.80 -12.44 -25.16
C ILE A 670 3.23 -13.75 -25.70
N THR A 671 2.02 -13.65 -26.27
CA THR A 671 1.37 -14.76 -26.97
C THR A 671 1.13 -14.36 -28.43
N GLY A 672 1.80 -15.05 -29.34
CA GLY A 672 1.58 -14.95 -30.78
C GLY A 672 0.79 -16.14 -31.29
N HIS A 673 -0.03 -15.93 -32.31
CA HIS A 673 -0.79 -16.98 -32.97
C HIS A 673 -0.74 -16.84 -34.49
N ALA A 674 -0.70 -17.97 -35.19
CA ALA A 674 -1.04 -18.06 -36.61
C ALA A 674 -1.62 -19.44 -36.89
N SER A 675 -2.65 -19.52 -37.73
CA SER A 675 -3.19 -20.81 -38.21
C SER A 675 -2.64 -21.10 -39.59
N ILE A 676 -2.15 -22.31 -39.81
CA ILE A 676 -1.66 -22.74 -41.12
C ILE A 676 -2.49 -23.89 -41.67
N THR A 677 -2.71 -23.85 -42.98
CA THR A 677 -3.48 -24.84 -43.72
C THR A 677 -2.73 -25.32 -44.95
N ILE A 678 -2.82 -26.61 -45.23
CA ILE A 678 -2.23 -27.27 -46.39
C ILE A 678 -3.34 -27.99 -47.14
N ASP A 679 -3.51 -27.66 -48.41
CA ASP A 679 -4.55 -28.26 -49.25
C ASP A 679 -4.01 -29.52 -49.94
N LEU A 680 -4.66 -30.67 -49.71
CA LEU A 680 -4.37 -31.94 -50.39
C LEU A 680 -5.29 -32.15 -51.61
N PRO A 681 -4.85 -32.89 -52.64
CA PRO A 681 -5.68 -33.21 -53.80
C PRO A 681 -6.97 -33.95 -53.42
N SER A 682 -8.06 -33.64 -54.11
CA SER A 682 -9.37 -34.30 -53.94
C SER A 682 -9.24 -35.83 -54.16
N GLY A 683 -9.84 -36.63 -53.26
CA GLY A 683 -9.76 -38.09 -53.30
C GLY A 683 -8.51 -38.72 -52.64
N SER A 684 -7.76 -37.95 -51.86
CA SER A 684 -6.64 -38.47 -51.06
C SER A 684 -7.10 -39.55 -50.05
N THR A 685 -6.40 -40.68 -50.00
CA THR A 685 -6.72 -41.78 -49.06
C THR A 685 -6.31 -41.42 -47.63
N GLN A 686 -6.94 -42.03 -46.63
CA GLN A 686 -6.58 -41.80 -45.22
C GLN A 686 -5.09 -42.04 -44.92
N ALA A 687 -4.48 -43.03 -45.59
CA ALA A 687 -3.05 -43.29 -45.47
C ALA A 687 -2.19 -42.12 -45.98
N LYS A 688 -2.60 -41.45 -47.08
CA LYS A 688 -1.91 -40.26 -47.59
C LYS A 688 -2.09 -39.05 -46.70
N ILE A 689 -3.26 -38.90 -46.07
CA ILE A 689 -3.53 -37.83 -45.10
C ILE A 689 -2.61 -38.00 -43.88
N ASN A 690 -2.59 -39.20 -43.28
CA ASN A 690 -1.74 -39.48 -42.12
C ASN A 690 -0.25 -39.30 -42.44
N ALA A 691 0.19 -39.67 -43.65
CA ALA A 691 1.57 -39.46 -44.10
C ALA A 691 1.88 -37.95 -44.23
N ALA A 692 1.00 -37.17 -44.83
CA ALA A 692 1.17 -35.73 -44.96
C ALA A 692 1.16 -35.02 -43.60
N GLU A 693 0.32 -35.44 -42.65
CA GLU A 693 0.35 -34.93 -41.28
C GLU A 693 1.70 -35.19 -40.60
N HIS A 694 2.24 -36.40 -40.76
CA HIS A 694 3.56 -36.74 -40.23
C HIS A 694 4.69 -35.93 -40.86
N GLU A 695 4.67 -35.73 -42.19
CA GLU A 695 5.65 -34.92 -42.91
C GLU A 695 5.63 -33.45 -42.45
N VAL A 696 4.45 -32.91 -42.14
CA VAL A 696 4.29 -31.55 -41.61
C VAL A 696 4.89 -31.44 -40.21
N ASP A 697 4.58 -32.38 -39.33
CA ASP A 697 5.08 -32.37 -37.96
C ASP A 697 6.62 -32.59 -37.93
N GLU A 698 7.17 -33.43 -38.82
CA GLU A 698 8.63 -33.58 -39.01
C GLU A 698 9.27 -32.27 -39.53
N ALA A 699 8.62 -31.59 -40.48
CA ALA A 699 9.09 -30.32 -41.01
C ALA A 699 9.14 -29.22 -39.94
N PHE A 700 8.22 -29.21 -38.97
CA PHE A 700 8.22 -28.25 -37.87
C PHE A 700 9.40 -28.43 -36.92
N GLY A 701 9.78 -29.67 -36.60
CA GLY A 701 10.98 -29.94 -35.81
C GLY A 701 12.24 -29.40 -36.48
N LYS A 702 12.42 -29.69 -37.77
CA LYS A 702 13.54 -29.17 -38.58
C LYS A 702 13.52 -27.64 -38.68
N ALA A 703 12.33 -27.05 -38.82
CA ALA A 703 12.15 -25.62 -38.90
C ALA A 703 12.50 -24.91 -37.58
N TRP A 704 12.11 -25.48 -36.43
CA TRP A 704 12.40 -24.90 -35.12
C TRP A 704 13.90 -24.88 -34.82
N LEU A 705 14.63 -25.95 -35.16
CA LEU A 705 16.10 -25.98 -35.07
C LEU A 705 16.76 -25.00 -36.05
N SER A 706 16.28 -24.92 -37.29
CA SER A 706 16.80 -23.96 -38.27
C SER A 706 16.58 -22.52 -37.80
N LEU A 707 15.42 -22.24 -37.20
CA LEU A 707 15.09 -20.94 -36.64
C LEU A 707 15.98 -20.60 -35.44
N ARG A 708 16.33 -21.58 -34.60
CA ARG A 708 17.30 -21.39 -33.51
C ARG A 708 18.67 -21.02 -34.04
N HIS A 709 19.12 -21.64 -35.13
CA HIS A 709 20.40 -21.27 -35.76
C HIS A 709 20.36 -19.82 -36.29
N ASP A 710 19.27 -19.44 -36.95
CA ASP A 710 19.16 -18.10 -37.53
C ASP A 710 18.88 -17.04 -36.46
N HIS A 711 18.26 -17.42 -35.32
CA HIS A 711 17.86 -16.54 -34.22
C HIS A 711 18.14 -17.18 -32.85
N PRO A 712 19.42 -17.36 -32.46
CA PRO A 712 19.81 -18.06 -31.22
C PRO A 712 19.32 -17.37 -29.95
N THR A 713 19.00 -16.07 -30.00
CA THR A 713 18.40 -15.34 -28.87
C THR A 713 17.07 -15.93 -28.39
N LEU A 714 16.36 -16.70 -29.23
CA LEU A 714 15.18 -17.47 -28.82
C LEU A 714 15.48 -18.52 -27.75
N ALA A 715 16.74 -18.94 -27.60
CA ALA A 715 17.16 -19.87 -26.55
C ALA A 715 17.96 -19.18 -25.43
N ALA A 716 17.97 -17.84 -25.40
CA ALA A 716 18.58 -17.08 -24.32
C ALA A 716 17.68 -17.01 -23.08
N ARG A 717 18.28 -16.81 -21.91
CA ARG A 717 17.58 -16.64 -20.62
C ARG A 717 18.07 -15.39 -19.91
N VAL A 718 17.17 -14.67 -19.27
CA VAL A 718 17.52 -13.55 -18.39
C VAL A 718 17.47 -14.04 -16.93
N THR A 719 18.53 -13.75 -16.19
CA THR A 719 18.69 -14.12 -14.78
C THR A 719 19.13 -12.92 -13.96
N HIS A 720 18.65 -12.83 -12.72
CA HIS A 720 19.01 -11.79 -11.78
C HIS A 720 19.92 -12.35 -10.68
N ASP A 721 21.12 -11.79 -10.52
CA ASP A 721 21.97 -12.01 -9.36
C ASP A 721 21.53 -11.07 -8.23
N THR A 722 20.85 -11.62 -7.22
CA THR A 722 20.37 -10.84 -6.08
C THR A 722 21.48 -10.29 -5.19
N SER A 723 22.68 -10.89 -5.21
CA SER A 723 23.80 -10.41 -4.39
C SER A 723 24.46 -9.17 -4.98
N ARG A 724 24.48 -9.08 -6.32
CA ARG A 724 25.06 -7.96 -7.06
C ARG A 724 24.02 -6.95 -7.55
N GLN A 725 22.73 -7.32 -7.49
CA GLN A 725 21.63 -6.57 -8.11
C GLN A 725 21.86 -6.36 -9.62
N GLU A 726 22.39 -7.38 -10.28
CA GLU A 726 22.74 -7.34 -11.70
C GLU A 726 21.92 -8.35 -12.50
N TRP A 727 21.56 -7.95 -13.71
CA TRP A 727 20.84 -8.79 -14.65
C TRP A 727 21.75 -9.24 -15.79
N THR A 728 21.71 -10.53 -16.09
CA THR A 728 22.50 -11.14 -17.16
C THR A 728 21.59 -11.89 -18.11
N LYS A 729 21.82 -11.71 -19.41
CA LYS A 729 21.22 -12.52 -20.47
C LYS A 729 22.26 -13.51 -20.98
N SER A 730 21.95 -14.79 -20.89
CA SER A 730 22.86 -15.88 -21.24
C SER A 730 22.29 -16.76 -22.36
N TYR A 731 23.17 -17.22 -23.25
CA TYR A 731 22.88 -18.21 -24.29
C TYR A 731 23.88 -19.36 -24.16
N SER A 732 23.39 -20.60 -24.29
CA SER A 732 24.23 -21.80 -24.31
C SER A 732 24.02 -22.58 -25.60
N GLN A 733 25.14 -22.93 -26.23
CA GLN A 733 25.19 -23.78 -27.42
C GLN A 733 24.78 -25.22 -27.07
N LEU A 734 24.13 -25.92 -28.01
CA LEU A 734 23.81 -27.34 -27.90
C LEU A 734 24.97 -28.18 -28.45
N LYS A 735 25.55 -29.06 -27.64
CA LYS A 735 26.79 -29.78 -27.96
C LYS A 735 26.56 -31.17 -28.59
N SER A 736 25.34 -31.70 -28.52
CA SER A 736 25.01 -33.04 -29.00
C SER A 736 23.59 -33.14 -29.56
N ASP A 737 23.33 -34.14 -30.39
CA ASP A 737 21.98 -34.43 -30.90
C ASP A 737 20.98 -34.72 -29.77
N VAL A 738 21.45 -35.26 -28.65
CA VAL A 738 20.63 -35.48 -27.44
C VAL A 738 20.17 -34.16 -26.84
N GLU A 739 21.05 -33.15 -26.78
CA GLU A 739 20.70 -31.81 -26.31
C GLU A 739 19.74 -31.09 -27.29
N GLN A 740 19.91 -31.29 -28.59
CA GLN A 740 18.98 -30.78 -29.61
C GLN A 740 17.58 -31.37 -29.45
N GLN A 741 17.50 -32.70 -29.29
CA GLN A 741 16.24 -33.40 -29.09
C GLN A 741 15.56 -32.96 -27.78
N LYS A 742 16.34 -32.83 -26.70
CA LYS A 742 15.82 -32.32 -25.42
C LYS A 742 15.25 -30.90 -25.54
N TRP A 743 15.97 -30.02 -26.25
CA TRP A 743 15.48 -28.65 -26.45
C TRP A 743 14.20 -28.61 -27.31
N LEU A 744 14.10 -29.46 -28.34
CA LEU A 744 12.89 -29.62 -29.13
C LEU A 744 11.71 -30.07 -28.26
N GLU A 745 11.89 -31.09 -27.44
CA GLU A 745 10.84 -31.61 -26.55
C GLU A 745 10.37 -30.56 -25.52
N GLU A 746 11.27 -29.70 -25.05
CA GLU A 746 10.95 -28.61 -24.10
C GLU A 746 10.28 -27.39 -24.77
N THR A 747 10.56 -27.12 -26.05
CA THR A 747 10.19 -25.83 -26.69
C THR A 747 9.29 -25.95 -27.92
N LEU A 748 9.04 -27.16 -28.44
CA LEU A 748 8.09 -27.43 -29.51
C LEU A 748 7.08 -28.47 -29.03
N VAL A 749 5.96 -28.00 -28.48
CA VAL A 749 5.03 -28.83 -27.71
C VAL A 749 3.76 -29.12 -28.53
N PRO A 750 3.51 -30.38 -28.93
CA PRO A 750 2.28 -30.74 -29.63
C PRO A 750 1.09 -30.82 -28.64
N ILE A 751 -0.07 -30.32 -29.06
CA ILE A 751 -1.32 -30.31 -28.29
C ILE A 751 -2.43 -31.00 -29.10
N THR A 752 -3.04 -32.02 -28.51
CA THR A 752 -4.04 -32.90 -29.16
C THR A 752 -5.46 -32.76 -28.56
N THR A 753 -5.72 -31.70 -27.80
CA THR A 753 -6.99 -31.48 -27.09
C THR A 753 -8.17 -31.13 -28.00
N GLY A 754 -7.92 -30.89 -29.30
CA GLY A 754 -8.94 -30.45 -30.26
C GLY A 754 -9.34 -28.98 -30.14
N GLN A 755 -8.72 -28.23 -29.23
CA GLN A 755 -8.93 -26.79 -29.07
C GLN A 755 -8.28 -26.00 -30.21
N THR A 756 -8.87 -24.86 -30.56
CA THR A 756 -8.26 -23.87 -31.44
C THR A 756 -7.16 -23.08 -30.72
N GLY A 757 -6.28 -22.42 -31.46
CA GLY A 757 -5.22 -21.61 -30.87
C GLY A 757 -5.74 -20.47 -29.99
N ALA A 758 -6.91 -19.91 -30.33
CA ALA A 758 -7.58 -18.89 -29.52
C ALA A 758 -8.15 -19.46 -28.21
N GLU A 759 -8.80 -20.63 -28.26
CA GLU A 759 -9.32 -21.30 -27.06
C GLU A 759 -8.19 -21.70 -26.12
N PHE A 760 -7.08 -22.20 -26.67
CA PHE A 760 -5.89 -22.55 -25.88
C PHE A 760 -5.23 -21.32 -25.26
N ALA A 761 -5.15 -20.20 -25.97
CA ALA A 761 -4.65 -18.95 -25.41
C ALA A 761 -5.50 -18.47 -24.20
N ASN A 762 -6.81 -18.74 -24.23
CA ASN A 762 -7.74 -18.41 -23.14
C ASN A 762 -7.86 -19.52 -22.08
N SER A 763 -7.22 -20.69 -22.26
CA SER A 763 -7.32 -21.84 -21.34
C SER A 763 -6.26 -21.86 -20.24
N ASP A 764 -5.60 -20.73 -19.97
CA ASP A 764 -4.45 -20.62 -19.06
C ASP A 764 -3.25 -21.49 -19.47
N PRO A 765 -2.69 -21.27 -20.68
CA PRO A 765 -1.59 -22.09 -21.16
C PRO A 765 -0.36 -21.94 -20.24
N PRO A 766 0.57 -22.92 -20.20
CA PRO A 766 1.80 -22.79 -19.41
C PRO A 766 2.58 -21.54 -19.77
N ALA A 767 3.22 -20.90 -18.79
CA ALA A 767 4.08 -19.72 -18.96
C ALA A 767 5.57 -20.13 -18.91
N PRO A 768 6.16 -20.57 -20.03
CA PRO A 768 7.51 -21.10 -20.07
C PRO A 768 8.57 -20.00 -19.89
N LYS A 769 9.70 -20.34 -19.25
CA LYS A 769 10.86 -19.44 -19.11
C LYS A 769 11.66 -19.26 -20.41
N LEU A 770 11.34 -20.02 -21.44
CA LEU A 770 11.89 -19.90 -22.78
C LEU A 770 10.73 -19.68 -23.76
N PRO A 771 10.94 -18.99 -24.89
CA PRO A 771 10.03 -19.05 -26.02
C PRO A 771 9.69 -20.50 -26.39
N THR A 772 8.42 -20.86 -26.30
CA THR A 772 7.90 -22.21 -26.61
C THR A 772 6.79 -22.09 -27.64
N LEU A 773 6.87 -22.91 -28.68
CA LEU A 773 5.87 -23.01 -29.72
C LEU A 773 4.96 -24.21 -29.44
N PHE A 774 3.69 -23.94 -29.20
CA PHE A 774 2.65 -24.93 -29.06
C PHE A 774 2.00 -25.20 -30.41
N ILE A 775 1.97 -26.46 -30.83
CA ILE A 775 1.42 -26.91 -32.11
C ILE A 775 0.10 -27.63 -31.85
N LEU A 776 -1.02 -26.97 -32.12
CA LEU A 776 -2.34 -27.56 -31.91
C LEU A 776 -2.75 -28.35 -33.15
N GLN A 777 -2.97 -29.64 -32.95
CA GLN A 777 -3.40 -30.57 -33.98
C GLN A 777 -4.93 -30.60 -34.05
N LEU A 778 -5.47 -29.89 -35.03
CA LEU A 778 -6.90 -29.82 -35.30
C LEU A 778 -7.31 -30.83 -36.38
N PRO A 779 -8.54 -31.38 -36.33
CA PRO A 779 -9.02 -32.28 -37.37
C PRO A 779 -8.92 -31.66 -38.77
N SER A 780 -8.54 -32.48 -39.74
CA SER A 780 -8.49 -32.08 -41.15
C SER A 780 -9.88 -31.61 -41.63
N ILE A 781 -9.92 -30.48 -42.33
CA ILE A 781 -11.16 -29.85 -42.82
C ILE A 781 -11.47 -30.40 -44.22
N THR A 782 -12.67 -30.93 -44.43
CA THR A 782 -13.14 -31.33 -45.78
C THR A 782 -13.93 -30.18 -46.41
N SER A 783 -13.48 -29.67 -47.55
CA SER A 783 -14.16 -28.61 -48.29
C SER A 783 -15.38 -29.14 -49.06
N LYS A 784 -16.23 -28.23 -49.55
CA LYS A 784 -17.39 -28.58 -50.40
C LYS A 784 -17.00 -29.30 -51.70
N ASP A 785 -15.75 -29.15 -52.15
CA ASP A 785 -15.21 -29.76 -53.38
C ASP A 785 -14.47 -31.09 -53.10
N ALA A 786 -14.70 -31.69 -51.93
CA ALA A 786 -14.04 -32.92 -51.44
C ALA A 786 -12.51 -32.82 -51.34
N SER A 787 -11.94 -31.61 -51.31
CA SER A 787 -10.53 -31.38 -50.97
C SER A 787 -10.34 -31.41 -49.45
N ILE A 788 -9.22 -31.96 -49.00
CA ILE A 788 -8.91 -32.11 -47.58
C ILE A 788 -7.81 -31.12 -47.23
N SER A 789 -8.03 -30.30 -46.21
CA SER A 789 -7.03 -29.34 -45.72
C SER A 789 -6.55 -29.75 -44.33
N ILE A 790 -5.25 -30.04 -44.19
CA ILE A 790 -4.61 -30.24 -42.89
C ILE A 790 -4.48 -28.88 -42.22
N ARG A 791 -4.90 -28.78 -40.94
CA ARG A 791 -4.80 -27.55 -40.14
C ARG A 791 -3.87 -27.75 -38.94
N ARG A 792 -3.02 -26.76 -38.69
CA ARG A 792 -2.24 -26.62 -37.45
C ARG A 792 -2.37 -25.19 -36.96
N ASP A 793 -2.77 -25.02 -35.70
CA ASP A 793 -2.71 -23.70 -35.06
C ASP A 793 -1.38 -23.59 -34.30
N LEU A 794 -0.63 -22.54 -34.59
CA LEU A 794 0.66 -22.23 -34.00
C LEU A 794 0.44 -21.20 -32.90
N VAL A 795 0.82 -21.51 -31.66
CA VAL A 795 0.75 -20.58 -30.53
C VAL A 795 2.15 -20.44 -29.91
N LEU A 796 2.79 -19.30 -30.14
CA LEU A 796 4.09 -18.97 -29.55
C LEU A 796 3.86 -18.26 -28.21
N ARG A 797 4.40 -18.83 -27.13
CA ARG A 797 4.40 -18.22 -25.78
C ARG A 797 5.83 -17.84 -25.42
N SER A 798 6.06 -16.60 -25.00
CA SER A 798 7.42 -16.12 -24.73
C SER A 798 7.48 -15.11 -23.58
N PRO A 799 8.54 -15.14 -22.76
CA PRO A 799 8.88 -14.02 -21.89
C PRO A 799 9.12 -12.73 -22.67
N HIS A 800 8.54 -11.62 -22.21
CA HIS A 800 8.60 -10.34 -22.92
C HIS A 800 10.02 -9.75 -22.95
N ASP A 801 10.91 -10.15 -22.05
CA ASP A 801 12.34 -9.83 -22.03
C ASP A 801 13.16 -10.53 -23.12
N ILE A 802 12.55 -11.41 -23.92
CA ILE A 802 13.16 -12.04 -25.10
C ILE A 802 12.67 -11.45 -26.42
N VAL A 803 11.37 -11.21 -26.54
CA VAL A 803 10.74 -10.80 -27.81
C VAL A 803 9.59 -9.83 -27.58
N ASP A 804 9.44 -8.85 -28.46
CA ASP A 804 8.28 -7.95 -28.48
C ASP A 804 7.15 -8.42 -29.43
N GLY A 805 6.07 -7.63 -29.52
CA GLY A 805 4.92 -7.99 -30.34
C GLY A 805 5.21 -8.14 -31.84
N ILE A 806 5.97 -7.22 -32.44
CA ILE A 806 6.33 -7.28 -33.87
C ILE A 806 7.35 -8.39 -34.11
N GLY A 807 8.32 -8.52 -33.21
CA GLY A 807 9.26 -9.63 -33.18
C GLY A 807 8.57 -10.98 -33.19
N THR A 808 7.51 -11.14 -32.41
CA THR A 808 6.72 -12.38 -32.34
C THR A 808 6.07 -12.74 -33.69
N LEU A 809 5.50 -11.75 -34.39
CA LEU A 809 4.94 -11.97 -35.74
C LEU A 809 6.04 -12.33 -36.75
N LEU A 810 7.22 -11.72 -36.63
CA LEU A 810 8.39 -12.06 -37.46
C LEU A 810 8.92 -13.47 -37.16
N VAL A 811 8.99 -13.87 -35.89
CA VAL A 811 9.35 -15.25 -35.48
C VAL A 811 8.39 -16.25 -36.10
N LEU A 812 7.08 -16.01 -36.00
CA LEU A 812 6.06 -16.87 -36.61
C LEU A 812 6.21 -16.94 -38.14
N ASN A 813 6.40 -15.80 -38.81
CA ASN A 813 6.63 -15.76 -40.25
C ASN A 813 7.88 -16.56 -40.65
N ASN A 814 9.01 -16.31 -39.99
CA ASN A 814 10.27 -17.00 -40.29
C ASN A 814 10.17 -18.50 -40.03
N PHE A 815 9.51 -18.90 -38.93
CA PHE A 815 9.20 -20.31 -38.66
C PHE A 815 8.41 -20.94 -39.81
N ILE A 816 7.34 -20.30 -40.28
CA ILE A 816 6.51 -20.80 -41.38
C ILE A 816 7.32 -20.89 -42.69
N VAL A 817 8.24 -19.95 -42.94
CA VAL A 817 9.18 -20.00 -44.09
C VAL A 817 10.10 -21.22 -43.99
N HIS A 818 10.73 -21.46 -42.84
CA HIS A 818 11.56 -22.65 -42.65
C HIS A 818 10.76 -23.94 -42.75
N ALA A 819 9.57 -23.98 -42.14
CA ALA A 819 8.68 -25.12 -42.20
C ALA A 819 8.25 -25.42 -43.65
N SER A 820 7.94 -24.40 -44.45
CA SER A 820 7.60 -24.59 -45.86
C SER A 820 8.77 -25.13 -46.67
N ARG A 821 10.00 -24.71 -46.39
CA ARG A 821 11.21 -25.22 -47.05
C ARG A 821 11.52 -26.65 -46.63
N ALA A 822 11.40 -26.95 -45.34
CA ALA A 822 11.60 -28.29 -44.80
C ALA A 822 10.55 -29.28 -45.34
N TYR A 823 9.29 -28.85 -45.44
CA TYR A 823 8.22 -29.65 -46.04
C TYR A 823 8.47 -29.92 -47.53
N ALA A 824 8.83 -28.89 -48.31
CA ALA A 824 9.14 -29.07 -49.73
C ALA A 824 10.40 -29.92 -49.98
N GLY A 825 11.40 -29.83 -49.10
CA GLY A 825 12.65 -30.59 -49.20
C GLY A 825 12.59 -32.00 -48.61
N GLY A 826 11.60 -32.31 -47.78
CA GLY A 826 11.42 -33.61 -47.13
C GLY A 826 12.69 -34.11 -46.43
N ARG A 827 13.18 -35.30 -46.84
CA ARG A 827 14.43 -35.90 -46.32
C ARG A 827 15.70 -35.20 -46.82
N CYS A 828 15.61 -34.41 -47.89
CA CYS A 828 16.76 -33.68 -48.45
C CYS A 828 17.02 -32.34 -47.75
N TYR A 829 16.09 -31.87 -46.90
CA TYR A 829 16.31 -30.67 -46.10
C TYR A 829 17.25 -30.97 -44.92
N THR A 830 18.39 -30.28 -44.88
CA THR A 830 19.38 -30.37 -43.81
C THR A 830 19.23 -29.19 -42.86
N VAL A 831 19.13 -29.48 -41.56
CA VAL A 831 19.17 -28.44 -40.52
C VAL A 831 20.58 -27.84 -40.46
N PRO A 832 20.73 -26.51 -40.39
CA PRO A 832 22.02 -25.86 -40.18
C PRO A 832 22.73 -26.39 -38.91
N ALA A 833 24.06 -26.40 -38.92
CA ALA A 833 24.84 -26.90 -37.78
C ALA A 833 24.74 -25.96 -36.57
N LEU A 834 24.44 -26.48 -35.38
CA LEU A 834 24.45 -25.74 -34.11
C LEU A 834 25.81 -25.87 -33.40
N ASP A 835 26.88 -25.65 -34.15
CA ASP A 835 28.28 -25.84 -33.73
C ASP A 835 28.91 -24.58 -33.13
N GLY A 836 28.11 -23.54 -32.87
CA GLY A 836 28.53 -22.25 -32.35
C GLY A 836 28.60 -21.17 -33.44
N SER A 837 28.54 -21.56 -34.71
CA SER A 837 28.45 -20.63 -35.84
C SER A 837 27.19 -19.75 -35.79
N GLU A 838 26.11 -20.25 -35.15
CA GLU A 838 24.86 -19.52 -34.98
C GLU A 838 25.03 -18.25 -34.12
N THR A 839 26.02 -18.20 -33.24
CA THR A 839 26.17 -17.13 -32.24
C THR A 839 26.41 -15.74 -32.84
N SER A 840 26.89 -15.70 -34.09
CA SER A 840 26.98 -14.47 -34.88
C SER A 840 25.62 -13.79 -35.14
N ASN A 841 24.52 -14.56 -35.03
CA ASN A 841 23.15 -14.09 -35.20
C ASN A 841 22.47 -13.68 -33.88
N LEU A 842 23.19 -13.68 -32.74
CA LEU A 842 22.63 -13.22 -31.46
C LEU A 842 22.23 -11.74 -31.57
N SER A 843 20.95 -11.45 -31.28
CA SER A 843 20.43 -10.10 -31.29
C SER A 843 21.08 -9.25 -30.19
N PRO A 844 21.61 -8.06 -30.53
CA PRO A 844 22.11 -7.12 -29.54
C PRO A 844 20.96 -6.46 -28.76
N SER A 845 21.29 -5.80 -27.65
CA SER A 845 20.34 -4.94 -26.93
C SER A 845 19.89 -3.76 -27.80
N TYR A 846 18.78 -3.10 -27.44
CA TYR A 846 18.27 -1.95 -28.18
C TYR A 846 19.29 -0.80 -28.20
N ARG A 847 19.98 -0.54 -27.07
CA ARG A 847 21.06 0.48 -27.01
C ARG A 847 22.11 0.28 -28.10
N VAL A 848 22.54 -0.96 -28.30
CA VAL A 848 23.54 -1.31 -29.30
C VAL A 848 22.93 -1.27 -30.71
N ALA A 849 21.74 -1.85 -30.90
CA ALA A 849 21.05 -1.92 -32.19
C ALA A 849 20.72 -0.54 -32.77
N ALA A 850 20.21 0.38 -31.94
CA ALA A 850 19.88 1.76 -32.32
C ALA A 850 21.04 2.74 -32.17
N ALA A 851 22.21 2.27 -31.70
CA ALA A 851 23.37 3.11 -31.41
C ALA A 851 23.03 4.34 -30.55
N VAL A 852 22.34 4.09 -29.44
CA VAL A 852 21.99 5.11 -28.46
C VAL A 852 23.28 5.68 -27.87
N PRO A 853 23.44 7.01 -27.83
CA PRO A 853 24.64 7.62 -27.24
C PRO A 853 24.75 7.29 -25.74
N PRO A 854 25.98 7.16 -25.20
CA PRO A 854 26.18 6.87 -23.78
C PRO A 854 25.67 8.01 -22.89
N GLU A 855 25.74 9.25 -23.36
CA GLU A 855 25.22 10.44 -22.68
C GLU A 855 24.24 11.19 -23.58
N LEU A 856 23.17 11.71 -22.98
CA LEU A 856 22.21 12.55 -23.67
C LEU A 856 22.77 13.96 -23.89
N SER A 857 22.58 14.47 -25.11
CA SER A 857 22.84 15.89 -25.42
C SER A 857 21.97 16.81 -24.55
N THR A 858 22.36 18.09 -24.42
CA THR A 858 21.59 19.06 -23.64
C THR A 858 20.14 19.14 -24.12
N SER A 859 19.90 19.22 -25.43
CA SER A 859 18.54 19.25 -25.99
C SER A 859 17.72 18.00 -25.70
N GLN A 860 18.36 16.82 -25.67
CA GLN A 860 17.68 15.56 -25.30
C GLN A 860 17.34 15.52 -23.80
N ARG A 861 18.21 16.05 -22.94
CA ARG A 861 17.93 16.17 -21.49
C ARG A 861 16.79 17.15 -21.22
N ASP A 862 16.81 18.32 -21.86
CA ASP A 862 15.74 19.31 -21.76
C ASP A 862 14.40 18.70 -22.21
N ARG A 863 14.40 17.94 -23.31
CA ARG A 863 13.21 17.23 -23.80
C ARG A 863 12.71 16.15 -22.82
N LEU A 864 13.61 15.42 -22.18
CA LEU A 864 13.24 14.41 -21.17
C LEU A 864 12.65 15.07 -19.91
N GLU A 865 13.21 16.19 -19.47
CA GLU A 865 12.68 17.00 -18.38
C GLU A 865 11.30 17.58 -18.72
N GLU A 866 11.10 18.07 -19.94
CA GLU A 866 9.81 18.54 -20.45
C GLU A 866 8.75 17.44 -20.34
N ILE A 867 9.03 16.24 -20.89
CA ILE A 867 8.13 15.07 -20.81
C ILE A 867 7.80 14.70 -19.35
N SER A 868 8.79 14.76 -18.45
CA SER A 868 8.60 14.47 -17.02
C SER A 868 7.73 15.54 -16.33
N SER A 869 7.93 16.80 -16.68
CA SER A 869 7.17 17.93 -16.16
C SER A 869 5.71 17.88 -16.61
N GLU A 870 5.45 17.54 -17.87
CA GLU A 870 4.10 17.36 -18.43
C GLU A 870 3.35 16.25 -17.69
N LYS A 871 3.99 15.09 -17.48
CA LYS A 871 3.38 13.98 -16.71
C LYS A 871 3.06 14.37 -15.28
N SER A 872 3.97 15.09 -14.62
CA SER A 872 3.77 15.56 -13.25
C SER A 872 2.62 16.57 -13.16
N ALA A 873 2.52 17.48 -14.14
CA ALA A 873 1.41 18.43 -14.25
C ALA A 873 0.07 17.73 -14.49
N LEU A 874 0.04 16.69 -15.33
CA LEU A 874 -1.16 15.87 -15.55
C LEU A 874 -1.63 15.16 -14.27
N ALA A 875 -0.71 14.63 -13.46
CA ALA A 875 -1.07 14.01 -12.17
C ALA A 875 -1.63 15.04 -11.16
N ALA A 876 -1.08 16.26 -11.13
CA ALA A 876 -1.51 17.35 -10.26
C ALA A 876 -2.85 17.99 -10.68
N SER A 877 -3.23 17.86 -11.96
CA SER A 877 -4.43 18.48 -12.54
C SER A 877 -5.78 17.93 -12.03
N SER A 878 -5.77 16.86 -11.22
CA SER A 878 -6.96 16.34 -10.52
C SER A 878 -7.60 17.34 -9.53
N SER A 879 -6.94 18.48 -9.29
CA SER A 879 -7.40 19.61 -8.48
C SER A 879 -8.17 20.71 -9.25
N GLN A 880 -8.16 20.69 -10.59
CA GLN A 880 -8.71 21.75 -11.46
C GLN A 880 -9.98 21.32 -12.19
N ASN A 881 -11.12 21.12 -11.51
CA ASN A 881 -12.44 20.90 -12.14
C ASN A 881 -12.54 19.77 -13.21
N ILE A 882 -11.52 18.91 -13.30
CA ILE A 882 -11.32 17.85 -14.29
C ILE A 882 -11.09 16.54 -13.54
N GLU A 883 -11.85 15.51 -13.88
CA GLU A 883 -11.74 14.19 -13.25
C GLU A 883 -11.04 13.18 -14.17
N ILE A 884 -10.06 12.44 -13.64
CA ILE A 884 -9.34 11.41 -14.40
C ILE A 884 -10.22 10.17 -14.55
N LEU A 885 -10.43 9.77 -15.80
CA LEU A 885 -11.22 8.61 -16.18
C LEU A 885 -10.54 7.32 -15.71
N SER A 886 -11.32 6.42 -15.11
CA SER A 886 -10.90 5.04 -14.85
C SER A 886 -11.90 4.10 -15.51
N LEU A 887 -11.41 3.10 -16.23
CA LEU A 887 -12.29 2.04 -16.72
C LEU A 887 -12.95 1.34 -15.51
N PRO A 888 -14.28 1.13 -15.52
CA PRO A 888 -14.93 0.32 -14.50
C PRO A 888 -14.42 -1.12 -14.52
N TYR A 889 -14.31 -1.74 -13.35
CA TYR A 889 -13.91 -3.13 -13.22
C TYR A 889 -14.55 -3.77 -11.98
N THR A 890 -14.60 -5.10 -11.93
CA THR A 890 -15.18 -5.84 -10.80
C THR A 890 -14.23 -5.81 -9.60
N ALA A 891 -14.60 -5.08 -8.55
CA ALA A 891 -13.80 -4.99 -7.33
C ALA A 891 -13.97 -6.25 -6.46
N GLY A 892 -12.88 -6.77 -5.89
CA GLY A 892 -12.92 -7.86 -4.89
C GLY A 892 -11.80 -8.89 -5.00
N ALA A 893 -11.23 -9.06 -6.19
CA ALA A 893 -10.03 -9.88 -6.39
C ALA A 893 -8.76 -9.08 -6.07
N LEU A 894 -7.88 -9.68 -5.25
CA LEU A 894 -6.57 -9.12 -4.87
C LEU A 894 -5.42 -9.69 -5.69
N LEU A 895 -5.63 -10.83 -6.36
CA LEU A 895 -4.65 -11.51 -7.20
C LEU A 895 -5.19 -11.62 -8.63
N PRO A 896 -4.32 -11.57 -9.66
CA PRO A 896 -4.72 -11.76 -11.05
C PRO A 896 -5.24 -13.18 -11.29
N GLY A 897 -6.34 -13.28 -12.02
CA GLY A 897 -6.89 -14.52 -12.58
C GLY A 897 -6.27 -14.84 -13.93
N ARG A 898 -6.94 -15.68 -14.73
CA ARG A 898 -6.47 -16.04 -16.08
C ARG A 898 -6.45 -14.84 -17.01
N HIS A 899 -5.39 -14.77 -17.81
CA HIS A 899 -5.37 -13.91 -18.99
C HIS A 899 -6.43 -14.39 -19.97
N GLN A 900 -7.14 -13.44 -20.57
CA GLN A 900 -8.16 -13.68 -21.57
C GLN A 900 -8.00 -12.68 -22.72
N ARG A 901 -8.39 -13.13 -23.91
CA ARG A 901 -8.46 -12.33 -25.13
C ARG A 901 -9.86 -12.44 -25.74
N ALA A 902 -10.49 -11.29 -25.97
CA ALA A 902 -11.70 -11.17 -26.78
C ALA A 902 -11.36 -10.46 -28.11
N ALA A 903 -12.00 -10.85 -29.20
CA ALA A 903 -11.75 -10.27 -30.52
C ALA A 903 -13.03 -10.02 -31.30
N LEU A 904 -13.07 -8.90 -32.00
CA LEU A 904 -14.10 -8.51 -32.95
C LEU A 904 -13.46 -8.42 -34.33
N VAL A 905 -13.80 -9.37 -35.20
CA VAL A 905 -13.36 -9.41 -36.59
C VAL A 905 -14.43 -8.76 -37.46
N PHE A 906 -13.99 -7.90 -38.37
CA PHE A 906 -14.83 -7.20 -39.32
C PHE A 906 -14.80 -7.98 -40.63
N ASP A 907 -15.94 -8.07 -41.31
CA ASP A 907 -15.93 -8.66 -42.64
C ASP A 907 -15.15 -7.75 -43.63
N ARG A 908 -14.84 -8.31 -44.80
CA ARG A 908 -14.05 -7.61 -45.83
C ARG A 908 -14.76 -6.38 -46.38
N ASP A 909 -16.08 -6.39 -46.43
CA ASP A 909 -16.87 -5.28 -46.97
C ASP A 909 -16.93 -4.13 -45.96
N GLU A 910 -17.19 -4.42 -44.69
CA GLU A 910 -17.08 -3.49 -43.56
C GLU A 910 -15.68 -2.88 -43.49
N THR A 911 -14.64 -3.70 -43.57
CA THR A 911 -13.24 -3.24 -43.55
C THR A 911 -12.96 -2.31 -44.72
N SER A 912 -13.39 -2.68 -45.93
CA SER A 912 -13.19 -1.86 -47.14
C SER A 912 -13.93 -0.53 -47.06
N ARG A 913 -15.19 -0.54 -46.61
CA ARG A 913 -15.98 0.70 -46.41
C ARG A 913 -15.34 1.60 -45.35
N LEU A 914 -14.81 1.02 -44.27
CA LEU A 914 -14.16 1.79 -43.21
C LEU A 914 -12.86 2.44 -43.70
N LEU A 915 -12.02 1.69 -44.43
CA LEU A 915 -10.80 2.21 -45.02
C LEU A 915 -11.09 3.34 -46.02
N ALA A 916 -12.12 3.19 -46.85
CA ALA A 916 -12.56 4.24 -47.77
C ALA A 916 -13.01 5.51 -47.02
N SER A 917 -13.77 5.35 -45.94
CA SER A 917 -14.25 6.46 -45.11
C SER A 917 -13.09 7.17 -44.39
N CYS A 918 -12.17 6.41 -43.79
CA CYS A 918 -10.96 6.96 -43.18
C CYS A 918 -10.13 7.76 -44.19
N LYS A 919 -9.99 7.25 -45.42
CA LYS A 919 -9.29 7.95 -46.51
C LYS A 919 -9.97 9.27 -46.87
N ALA A 920 -11.30 9.30 -46.91
CA ALA A 920 -12.07 10.51 -47.25
C ALA A 920 -11.86 11.66 -46.25
N VAL A 921 -11.65 11.34 -44.97
CA VAL A 921 -11.41 12.33 -43.90
C VAL A 921 -9.93 12.44 -43.49
N ASN A 922 -9.01 11.84 -44.26
CA ASN A 922 -7.57 11.85 -44.00
C ASN A 922 -7.19 11.31 -42.60
N THR A 923 -7.74 10.16 -42.21
CA THR A 923 -7.45 9.46 -40.95
C THR A 923 -7.14 7.98 -41.21
N THR A 924 -6.87 7.23 -40.14
CA THR A 924 -6.65 5.78 -40.18
C THR A 924 -7.64 5.08 -39.24
N PRO A 925 -7.89 3.77 -39.42
CA PRO A 925 -8.65 2.99 -38.45
C PRO A 925 -8.11 3.13 -37.02
N THR A 926 -6.78 3.21 -36.85
CA THR A 926 -6.13 3.43 -35.56
C THR A 926 -6.60 4.73 -34.89
N HIS A 927 -6.66 5.85 -35.62
CA HIS A 927 -7.15 7.12 -35.05
C HIS A 927 -8.62 7.01 -34.63
N MET A 928 -9.44 6.39 -35.48
CA MET A 928 -10.89 6.24 -35.26
C MET A 928 -11.19 5.37 -34.03
N PHE A 929 -10.54 4.20 -33.93
CA PHE A 929 -10.79 3.28 -32.83
C PHE A 929 -10.16 3.74 -31.50
N HIS A 930 -9.05 4.47 -31.51
CA HIS A 930 -8.51 5.04 -30.27
C HIS A 930 -9.42 6.17 -29.74
N ALA A 931 -9.97 7.01 -30.64
CA ALA A 931 -10.98 8.00 -30.27
C ALA A 931 -12.26 7.34 -29.71
N ALA A 932 -12.73 6.29 -30.37
CA ALA A 932 -13.90 5.54 -29.91
C ALA A 932 -13.66 4.87 -28.55
N ALA A 933 -12.47 4.29 -28.32
CA ALA A 933 -12.10 3.69 -27.04
C ALA A 933 -12.17 4.70 -25.88
N ALA A 934 -11.71 5.94 -26.09
CA ALA A 934 -11.81 7.01 -25.10
C ALA A 934 -13.27 7.37 -24.77
N MET A 935 -14.12 7.56 -25.80
CA MET A 935 -15.54 7.87 -25.62
C MET A 935 -16.31 6.73 -24.95
N VAL A 936 -16.06 5.47 -25.34
CA VAL A 936 -16.72 4.31 -24.74
C VAL A 936 -16.29 4.12 -23.29
N ALA A 937 -15.01 4.31 -22.98
CA ALA A 937 -14.52 4.26 -21.60
C ALA A 937 -15.19 5.34 -20.74
N ARG A 938 -15.41 6.55 -21.28
CA ARG A 938 -16.13 7.63 -20.59
C ARG A 938 -17.58 7.26 -20.34
N ASP A 939 -18.28 6.80 -21.38
CA ASP A 939 -19.70 6.45 -21.30
C ASP A 939 -19.92 5.35 -20.26
N LEU A 940 -19.06 4.31 -20.21
CA LEU A 940 -19.13 3.26 -19.21
C LEU A 940 -18.77 3.73 -17.80
N TYR A 941 -17.74 4.57 -17.67
CA TYR A 941 -17.34 5.16 -16.40
C TYR A 941 -18.50 5.93 -15.77
N LEU A 942 -19.17 6.77 -16.55
CA LEU A 942 -20.31 7.57 -16.10
C LEU A 942 -21.54 6.72 -15.79
N GLN A 943 -21.80 5.66 -16.58
CA GLN A 943 -22.92 4.74 -16.34
C GLN A 943 -22.78 3.96 -15.02
N LYS A 944 -21.57 3.51 -14.67
CA LYS A 944 -21.31 2.70 -13.47
C LYS A 944 -21.02 3.52 -12.22
N LYS A 945 -20.88 4.84 -12.32
CA LYS A 945 -20.58 5.71 -11.18
C LYS A 945 -21.82 5.95 -10.33
N ALA A 946 -21.74 5.65 -9.03
CA ALA A 946 -22.85 5.80 -8.09
C ALA A 946 -23.14 7.25 -7.65
N ALA A 947 -22.17 8.15 -7.79
CA ALA A 947 -22.28 9.56 -7.40
C ALA A 947 -22.25 10.48 -8.64
N PRO A 948 -23.04 11.58 -8.67
CA PRO A 948 -23.03 12.51 -9.79
C PRO A 948 -21.65 13.18 -9.96
N ILE A 949 -21.21 13.32 -11.22
CA ILE A 949 -19.98 14.06 -11.55
C ILE A 949 -20.23 15.55 -11.37
N MET A 950 -19.41 16.16 -10.51
CA MET A 950 -19.38 17.62 -10.30
C MET A 950 -18.30 18.30 -11.16
N ALA A 951 -17.40 17.53 -11.79
CA ALA A 951 -16.38 18.04 -12.69
C ALA A 951 -16.99 18.49 -14.02
N GLU A 952 -16.47 19.59 -14.57
CA GLU A 952 -16.91 20.10 -15.87
C GLU A 952 -16.40 19.23 -17.03
N ARG A 953 -15.31 18.50 -16.82
CA ARG A 953 -14.66 17.65 -17.82
C ARG A 953 -14.19 16.33 -17.21
N VAL A 954 -14.14 15.30 -18.05
CA VAL A 954 -13.54 14.01 -17.74
C VAL A 954 -12.35 13.79 -18.67
N ARG A 955 -11.20 13.44 -18.10
CA ARG A 955 -9.93 13.31 -18.80
C ARG A 955 -9.55 11.85 -19.01
N TYR A 956 -9.44 11.44 -20.26
CA TYR A 956 -8.84 10.17 -20.66
C TYR A 956 -7.33 10.38 -20.86
N ILE A 957 -6.52 9.54 -20.21
CA ILE A 957 -5.05 9.54 -20.33
C ILE A 957 -4.62 8.17 -20.83
N SER A 958 -3.86 8.15 -21.92
CA SER A 958 -3.34 6.93 -22.53
C SER A 958 -1.92 7.14 -23.06
N TYR A 959 -1.31 6.07 -23.53
CA TYR A 959 -0.02 6.07 -24.21
C TYR A 959 -0.07 5.05 -25.35
N ILE A 960 0.87 5.14 -26.28
CA ILE A 960 0.98 4.18 -27.39
C ILE A 960 2.34 3.51 -27.36
N LEU A 961 2.38 2.27 -27.84
CA LEU A 961 3.63 1.57 -28.11
C LEU A 961 4.14 1.97 -29.50
N ARG A 962 5.45 2.18 -29.59
CA ARG A 962 6.17 2.50 -30.83
C ARG A 962 7.05 1.33 -31.23
N ASN A 963 7.05 0.98 -32.50
CA ASN A 963 8.03 0.05 -33.07
C ASN A 963 9.30 0.84 -33.42
N GLU A 964 10.41 0.53 -32.77
CA GLU A 964 11.68 1.23 -32.93
C GLU A 964 12.64 0.49 -33.89
N ARG A 965 12.21 -0.60 -34.54
CA ARG A 965 13.07 -1.31 -35.52
C ARG A 965 13.59 -0.41 -36.63
N ALA A 966 12.80 0.57 -37.06
CA ALA A 966 13.16 1.47 -38.15
C ALA A 966 14.35 2.40 -37.80
N VAL A 967 14.65 2.61 -36.51
CA VAL A 967 15.81 3.41 -36.08
C VAL A 967 17.05 2.56 -35.79
N CYS A 968 16.91 1.24 -35.73
CA CYS A 968 18.04 0.33 -35.58
C CYS A 968 18.89 0.27 -36.86
N LYS A 969 20.20 0.06 -36.69
CA LYS A 969 21.13 -0.15 -37.81
C LYS A 969 20.85 -1.48 -38.50
N GLU A 970 21.06 -1.54 -39.81
CA GLU A 970 21.08 -2.81 -40.53
C GLU A 970 22.17 -3.73 -39.96
N PRO A 971 21.90 -5.03 -39.74
CA PRO A 971 20.69 -5.78 -40.11
C PRO A 971 19.58 -5.82 -39.03
N TYR A 972 19.75 -5.14 -37.89
CA TYR A 972 18.87 -5.22 -36.72
C TYR A 972 17.48 -4.61 -36.92
N SER A 973 17.33 -3.75 -37.93
CA SER A 973 16.06 -3.20 -38.41
C SER A 973 15.16 -4.20 -39.15
N THR A 974 15.66 -5.40 -39.47
CA THR A 974 15.01 -6.35 -40.36
C THR A 974 14.45 -7.59 -39.65
N ALA A 975 13.75 -8.43 -40.40
CA ALA A 975 13.28 -9.75 -39.96
C ALA A 975 14.40 -10.72 -39.55
N LYS A 976 15.68 -10.36 -39.74
CA LYS A 976 16.84 -11.17 -39.31
C LYS A 976 17.07 -11.16 -37.80
N HIS A 977 16.56 -10.17 -37.08
CA HIS A 977 16.65 -10.08 -35.61
C HIS A 977 15.25 -9.96 -34.99
N PRO A 978 14.42 -11.00 -35.10
CA PRO A 978 13.04 -10.94 -34.63
C PRO A 978 12.95 -11.12 -33.11
N ALA A 979 13.85 -11.90 -32.50
CA ALA A 979 13.95 -12.10 -31.05
C ALA A 979 14.75 -10.97 -30.40
N ALA A 980 14.09 -9.82 -30.24
CA ALA A 980 14.62 -8.64 -29.57
C ALA A 980 13.47 -7.70 -29.14
N LEU A 981 13.76 -6.80 -28.20
CA LEU A 981 12.83 -5.78 -27.70
C LEU A 981 13.16 -4.44 -28.34
N TYR A 982 12.74 -4.26 -29.59
CA TYR A 982 12.95 -3.01 -30.34
C TYR A 982 11.64 -2.24 -30.40
N HIS A 983 11.08 -1.95 -29.23
CA HIS A 983 9.90 -1.12 -29.06
C HIS A 983 10.06 -0.17 -27.88
N SER A 984 9.26 0.89 -27.87
CA SER A 984 9.24 1.87 -26.79
C SER A 984 7.81 2.33 -26.48
N VAL A 985 7.67 3.13 -25.42
CA VAL A 985 6.46 3.92 -25.18
C VAL A 985 6.58 5.28 -25.87
N SER A 986 5.45 5.95 -26.14
CA SER A 986 5.41 7.29 -26.74
C SER A 986 6.15 8.39 -25.99
N GLY A 987 6.50 8.17 -24.71
CA GLY A 987 7.10 9.18 -23.86
C GLY A 987 6.06 10.18 -23.37
N GLN A 988 5.42 10.88 -24.30
CA GLN A 988 4.27 11.76 -24.05
C GLN A 988 2.98 10.96 -23.79
N SER A 989 2.05 11.59 -23.07
CA SER A 989 0.71 11.04 -22.80
C SER A 989 -0.31 11.58 -23.79
N LEU A 990 -1.16 10.71 -24.35
CA LEU A 990 -2.37 11.13 -25.06
C LEU A 990 -3.40 11.59 -24.03
N VAL A 991 -3.81 12.85 -24.11
CA VAL A 991 -4.77 13.47 -23.18
C VAL A 991 -6.00 13.91 -23.97
N ILE A 992 -7.16 13.42 -23.58
CA ILE A 992 -8.44 13.74 -24.21
C ILE A 992 -9.43 14.19 -23.11
N ASP A 993 -9.80 15.47 -23.14
CA ASP A 993 -10.80 16.04 -22.24
C ASP A 993 -12.19 16.03 -22.90
N MET A 994 -13.13 15.35 -22.26
CA MET A 994 -14.49 15.14 -22.79
C MET A 994 -15.54 15.77 -21.89
N ASP A 995 -16.69 16.13 -22.47
CA ASP A 995 -17.83 16.63 -21.70
C ASP A 995 -18.60 15.44 -21.07
N PRO A 996 -18.78 15.39 -19.73
CA PRO A 996 -19.53 14.30 -19.09
C PRO A 996 -21.03 14.29 -19.43
N ARG A 997 -21.57 15.35 -20.03
CA ARG A 997 -23.00 15.47 -20.38
C ARG A 997 -23.34 14.84 -21.74
N LEU A 998 -22.35 14.61 -22.62
CA LEU A 998 -22.55 14.08 -23.98
C LEU A 998 -22.55 12.54 -24.02
N LEU A 999 -23.47 11.91 -23.27
CA LEU A 999 -23.61 10.45 -23.14
C LEU A 999 -24.26 9.76 -24.35
N ALA A 1000 -24.23 8.42 -24.37
CA ALA A 1000 -24.96 7.59 -25.34
C ALA A 1000 -26.46 7.87 -25.27
N GLY A 1001 -27.02 8.51 -26.32
CA GLY A 1001 -28.41 9.00 -26.37
C GLY A 1001 -28.56 10.53 -26.49
N SER A 1002 -27.47 11.28 -26.39
CA SER A 1002 -27.44 12.74 -26.63
C SER A 1002 -27.68 13.10 -28.11
N ASP A 1003 -27.85 14.39 -28.42
CA ASP A 1003 -27.98 14.87 -29.81
C ASP A 1003 -26.89 14.28 -30.72
N LYS A 1004 -27.32 13.65 -31.82
CA LYS A 1004 -26.43 12.89 -32.71
C LYS A 1004 -25.37 13.79 -33.35
N ASN A 1005 -25.70 15.05 -33.63
CA ASN A 1005 -24.76 15.99 -34.25
C ASN A 1005 -23.67 16.41 -33.26
N SER A 1006 -24.06 16.76 -32.03
CA SER A 1006 -23.12 17.12 -30.97
C SER A 1006 -22.11 15.99 -30.66
N ARG A 1007 -22.56 14.72 -30.66
CA ARG A 1007 -21.67 13.56 -30.44
C ARG A 1007 -20.71 13.32 -31.61
N LYS A 1008 -21.16 13.55 -32.86
CA LYS A 1008 -20.31 13.48 -34.05
C LYS A 1008 -19.22 14.54 -34.04
N ASP A 1009 -19.57 15.76 -33.64
CA ASP A 1009 -18.62 16.87 -33.55
C ASP A 1009 -17.56 16.62 -32.48
N GLU A 1010 -17.96 16.09 -31.31
CA GLU A 1010 -17.02 15.66 -30.27
C GLU A 1010 -16.09 14.53 -30.78
N PHE A 1011 -16.65 13.49 -31.42
CA PHE A 1011 -15.84 12.39 -31.98
C PHE A 1011 -14.82 12.90 -33.01
N ARG A 1012 -15.23 13.78 -33.93
CA ARG A 1012 -14.31 14.37 -34.92
C ARG A 1012 -13.20 15.17 -34.25
N SER A 1013 -13.52 15.96 -33.22
CA SER A 1013 -12.52 16.69 -32.44
C SER A 1013 -11.51 15.75 -31.79
N ILE A 1014 -11.99 14.66 -31.16
CA ILE A 1014 -11.12 13.68 -30.51
C ILE A 1014 -10.23 12.97 -31.55
N VAL A 1015 -10.77 12.61 -32.72
CA VAL A 1015 -9.99 11.98 -33.80
C VAL A 1015 -8.86 12.88 -34.28
N GLU A 1016 -9.07 14.19 -34.39
CA GLU A 1016 -8.00 15.13 -34.74
C GLU A 1016 -6.96 15.25 -33.62
N THR A 1017 -7.36 15.28 -32.34
CA THR A 1017 -6.42 15.23 -31.21
C THR A 1017 -5.56 13.96 -31.23
N VAL A 1018 -6.19 12.81 -31.43
CA VAL A 1018 -5.50 11.52 -31.53
C VAL A 1018 -4.54 11.53 -32.72
N LYS A 1019 -4.99 11.96 -33.90
CA LYS A 1019 -4.16 12.03 -35.11
C LYS A 1019 -2.95 12.95 -34.92
N ALA A 1020 -3.14 14.13 -34.33
CA ALA A 1020 -2.05 15.06 -34.02
C ALA A 1020 -1.01 14.41 -33.10
N PHE A 1021 -1.46 13.75 -32.02
CA PHE A 1021 -0.59 13.01 -31.11
C PHE A 1021 0.20 11.90 -31.82
N TYR A 1022 -0.44 11.06 -32.63
CA TYR A 1022 0.27 10.02 -33.39
C TYR A 1022 1.29 10.60 -34.38
N GLN A 1023 0.99 11.75 -35.00
CA GLN A 1023 1.92 12.44 -35.90
C GLN A 1023 3.10 13.03 -35.15
N GLU A 1024 2.88 13.68 -34.00
CA GLU A 1024 3.93 14.22 -33.14
C GLU A 1024 4.88 13.11 -32.69
N VAL A 1025 4.34 12.03 -32.14
CA VAL A 1025 5.13 10.87 -31.69
C VAL A 1025 5.92 10.27 -32.86
N ARG A 1026 5.30 10.07 -34.03
CA ARG A 1026 5.99 9.53 -35.21
C ARG A 1026 7.12 10.44 -35.71
N ASN A 1027 6.96 11.75 -35.59
CA ASN A 1027 7.91 12.73 -36.13
C ASN A 1027 9.03 13.08 -35.15
N ASP A 1028 8.97 12.63 -33.89
CA ASP A 1028 10.04 12.80 -32.91
C ASP A 1028 11.25 11.93 -33.29
N ARG A 1029 12.27 12.60 -33.85
CA ARG A 1029 13.53 11.99 -34.31
C ARG A 1029 14.53 11.74 -33.20
N GLU A 1030 14.39 12.42 -32.06
CA GLU A 1030 15.30 12.31 -30.92
C GLU A 1030 14.84 11.21 -29.94
N HIS A 1031 13.59 10.76 -30.06
CA HIS A 1031 12.97 9.75 -29.21
C HIS A 1031 13.82 8.48 -29.02
N TYR A 1032 14.50 8.01 -30.07
CA TYR A 1032 15.29 6.77 -30.00
C TYR A 1032 16.34 6.80 -28.89
N ALA A 1033 16.95 7.97 -28.65
CA ALA A 1033 17.98 8.17 -27.64
C ALA A 1033 17.36 8.30 -26.24
N LEU A 1034 16.11 8.77 -26.14
CA LEU A 1034 15.38 8.92 -24.88
C LEU A 1034 14.81 7.59 -24.37
N CYS A 1035 14.58 6.61 -25.26
CA CYS A 1035 13.93 5.33 -24.96
C CYS A 1035 14.47 4.66 -23.68
N PRO A 1036 15.80 4.45 -23.51
CA PRO A 1036 16.31 3.77 -22.32
C PRO A 1036 16.03 4.55 -21.03
N ALA A 1037 16.21 5.87 -21.05
CA ALA A 1037 15.95 6.72 -19.89
C ALA A 1037 14.47 6.73 -19.48
N MET A 1038 13.55 6.68 -20.45
CA MET A 1038 12.12 6.60 -20.19
C MET A 1038 11.70 5.27 -19.56
N TRP A 1039 12.26 4.15 -20.03
CA TRP A 1039 12.02 2.84 -19.41
C TRP A 1039 12.63 2.76 -18.02
N ALA A 1040 13.88 3.21 -17.84
CA ALA A 1040 14.54 3.29 -16.55
C ALA A 1040 13.72 4.07 -15.51
N ALA A 1041 13.17 5.22 -15.90
CA ALA A 1041 12.31 6.03 -15.03
C ALA A 1041 10.98 5.33 -14.63
N GLY A 1042 10.50 4.40 -15.48
CA GLY A 1042 9.30 3.60 -15.23
C GLY A 1042 9.56 2.26 -14.53
N THR A 1043 10.81 1.81 -14.45
CA THR A 1043 11.18 0.52 -13.83
C THR A 1043 11.13 0.61 -12.31
N PRO A 1044 10.29 -0.20 -11.64
CA PRO A 1044 10.26 -0.25 -10.18
C PRO A 1044 11.51 -0.93 -9.62
N SER A 1045 11.99 -0.50 -8.45
CA SER A 1045 13.09 -1.18 -7.77
C SER A 1045 12.66 -2.57 -7.26
N LEU A 1046 13.47 -3.60 -7.52
CA LEU A 1046 13.25 -4.91 -6.93
C LEU A 1046 13.53 -4.89 -5.41
N PRO A 1047 12.66 -5.49 -4.58
CA PRO A 1047 12.95 -5.66 -3.16
C PRO A 1047 14.20 -6.53 -2.93
N ILE A 1048 14.97 -6.23 -1.89
CA ILE A 1048 16.17 -7.01 -1.50
C ILE A 1048 15.78 -8.29 -0.71
N THR A 1049 14.49 -8.49 -0.43
CA THR A 1049 13.96 -9.66 0.29
C THR A 1049 14.01 -10.94 -0.54
N ALA A 1050 14.02 -12.11 0.11
CA ALA A 1050 13.96 -13.40 -0.56
C ALA A 1050 12.69 -13.55 -1.43
N ARG A 1051 12.85 -14.14 -2.62
CA ARG A 1051 11.76 -14.41 -3.57
C ARG A 1051 10.80 -15.51 -3.07
N PRO A 1052 9.54 -15.53 -3.55
CA PRO A 1052 8.97 -14.61 -4.54
C PRO A 1052 8.43 -13.32 -3.90
N PHE A 1053 8.45 -12.22 -4.65
CA PHE A 1053 7.96 -10.93 -4.16
C PHE A 1053 6.44 -10.92 -3.97
N PRO A 1054 5.89 -10.10 -3.05
CA PRO A 1054 4.45 -9.92 -2.94
C PRO A 1054 3.88 -9.42 -4.27
N VAL A 1055 2.77 -10.04 -4.73
CA VAL A 1055 2.09 -9.62 -5.96
C VAL A 1055 1.61 -8.17 -5.80
N PRO A 1056 1.98 -7.25 -6.71
CA PRO A 1056 1.52 -5.87 -6.64
C PRO A 1056 -0.01 -5.76 -6.70
N PRO A 1057 -0.62 -4.80 -5.98
CA PRO A 1057 -2.07 -4.61 -5.99
C PRO A 1057 -2.57 -4.07 -7.35
N PRO A 1058 -3.86 -4.27 -7.69
CA PRO A 1058 -4.44 -3.72 -8.91
C PRO A 1058 -4.38 -2.18 -8.94
N LYS A 1059 -4.28 -1.59 -10.14
CA LYS A 1059 -4.15 -0.14 -10.33
C LYS A 1059 -5.42 0.57 -9.86
N LYS A 1060 -5.27 1.70 -9.16
CA LYS A 1060 -6.41 2.53 -8.72
C LYS A 1060 -7.19 3.13 -9.90
N HIS A 1061 -6.48 3.50 -10.97
CA HIS A 1061 -7.06 4.01 -12.21
C HIS A 1061 -6.78 3.01 -13.32
N ALA A 1062 -7.77 2.19 -13.66
CA ALA A 1062 -7.66 1.23 -14.74
C ALA A 1062 -7.62 1.98 -16.09
N SER A 1063 -6.58 1.75 -16.86
CA SER A 1063 -6.38 2.38 -18.18
C SER A 1063 -6.89 1.47 -19.30
N VAL A 1064 -7.23 2.10 -20.43
CA VAL A 1064 -7.36 1.42 -21.73
C VAL A 1064 -6.28 1.97 -22.64
N SER A 1065 -5.40 1.12 -23.17
CA SER A 1065 -4.40 1.50 -24.16
C SER A 1065 -4.66 0.79 -25.48
N LEU A 1066 -4.21 1.39 -26.59
CA LEU A 1066 -4.35 0.79 -27.93
C LEU A 1066 -2.98 0.60 -28.58
N SER A 1067 -2.68 -0.65 -28.89
CA SER A 1067 -1.51 -1.10 -29.64
C SER A 1067 -1.90 -1.32 -31.10
N SER A 1068 -1.34 -0.52 -31.99
CA SER A 1068 -1.60 -0.62 -33.43
C SER A 1068 -0.59 -1.58 -34.07
N MET A 1069 -1.05 -2.76 -34.49
CA MET A 1069 -0.25 -3.72 -35.27
C MET A 1069 -0.19 -3.31 -36.76
N GLY A 1070 -1.11 -2.47 -37.22
CA GLY A 1070 -1.14 -1.98 -38.59
C GLY A 1070 -1.46 -3.09 -39.60
N LEU A 1071 -0.82 -3.04 -40.77
CA LEU A 1071 -0.99 -4.02 -41.84
C LEU A 1071 -0.14 -5.26 -41.54
N VAL A 1072 -0.74 -6.26 -40.90
CA VAL A 1072 -0.04 -7.51 -40.53
C VAL A 1072 0.45 -8.26 -41.77
N ASP A 1073 -0.21 -8.07 -42.92
CA ASP A 1073 0.22 -8.62 -44.22
C ASP A 1073 1.64 -8.21 -44.63
N SER A 1074 2.13 -7.07 -44.13
CA SER A 1074 3.50 -6.62 -44.40
C SER A 1074 4.57 -7.40 -43.61
N ILE A 1075 4.14 -8.17 -42.61
CA ILE A 1075 5.01 -8.91 -41.68
C ILE A 1075 4.86 -10.42 -41.91
N VAL A 1076 3.61 -10.90 -41.98
CA VAL A 1076 3.27 -12.30 -42.17
C VAL A 1076 2.60 -12.46 -43.52
N ALA A 1077 3.18 -13.26 -44.41
CA ALA A 1077 2.58 -13.52 -45.71
C ALA A 1077 1.37 -14.47 -45.59
N SER A 1078 0.29 -14.18 -46.32
CA SER A 1078 -0.92 -15.03 -46.35
C SER A 1078 -0.71 -16.38 -47.03
N ARG A 1079 0.35 -16.51 -47.84
CA ARG A 1079 0.78 -17.78 -48.46
C ARG A 1079 2.30 -17.86 -48.54
N ILE A 1080 2.84 -18.97 -48.07
CA ILE A 1080 4.28 -19.29 -48.06
C ILE A 1080 4.44 -20.72 -48.59
N GLY A 1081 4.89 -20.85 -49.83
CA GLY A 1081 4.97 -22.16 -50.50
C GLY A 1081 3.62 -22.90 -50.51
N ALA A 1082 3.59 -24.11 -49.93
CA ALA A 1082 2.39 -24.91 -49.80
C ALA A 1082 1.44 -24.45 -48.66
N PHE A 1083 1.90 -23.57 -47.79
CA PHE A 1083 1.18 -23.18 -46.58
C PHE A 1083 0.35 -21.93 -46.81
N ARG A 1084 -0.91 -21.98 -46.42
CA ARG A 1084 -1.80 -20.82 -46.35
C ARG A 1084 -1.97 -20.42 -44.89
N VAL A 1085 -1.65 -19.17 -44.58
CA VAL A 1085 -1.67 -18.60 -43.23
C VAL A 1085 -2.98 -17.86 -43.00
N ARG A 1086 -3.56 -17.99 -41.81
CA ARG A 1086 -4.81 -17.34 -41.39
C ARG A 1086 -4.69 -16.80 -39.97
N ASN A 1087 -5.40 -15.69 -39.74
CA ASN A 1087 -5.59 -15.09 -38.42
C ASN A 1087 -4.29 -14.91 -37.59
N PRO A 1088 -3.22 -14.31 -38.15
CA PRO A 1088 -2.06 -13.96 -37.36
C PRO A 1088 -2.38 -12.82 -36.40
N TRP A 1089 -2.07 -13.00 -35.13
CA TRP A 1089 -2.21 -11.95 -34.12
C TRP A 1089 -1.18 -12.13 -33.01
N VAL A 1090 -0.97 -11.06 -32.25
CA VAL A 1090 -0.15 -11.07 -31.04
C VAL A 1090 -0.87 -10.33 -29.93
N THR A 1091 -0.66 -10.75 -28.69
CA THR A 1091 -1.17 -10.10 -27.50
C THR A 1091 -0.13 -10.18 -26.39
N GLY A 1092 -0.05 -9.14 -25.56
CA GLY A 1092 0.63 -9.19 -24.28
C GLY A 1092 -0.34 -9.56 -23.17
N GLU A 1093 0.07 -10.40 -22.23
CA GLU A 1093 -0.75 -10.75 -21.08
C GLU A 1093 -0.94 -9.55 -20.14
N GLU A 1094 -2.19 -9.13 -19.98
CA GLU A 1094 -2.58 -8.13 -18.98
C GLU A 1094 -2.90 -8.85 -17.65
N LEU A 1095 -2.04 -8.68 -16.66
CA LEU A 1095 -2.30 -9.12 -15.27
C LEU A 1095 -2.77 -7.96 -14.37
N GLY A 1096 -2.93 -6.76 -14.90
CA GLY A 1096 -3.61 -5.66 -14.24
C GLY A 1096 -5.12 -5.65 -14.52
N ASN A 1097 -5.80 -4.65 -13.98
CA ASN A 1097 -7.23 -4.41 -14.13
C ASN A 1097 -7.60 -3.49 -15.30
N GLY A 1098 -6.67 -3.21 -16.21
CA GLY A 1098 -6.90 -2.44 -17.43
C GLY A 1098 -7.33 -3.29 -18.63
N LEU A 1099 -7.46 -2.66 -19.80
CA LEU A 1099 -7.63 -3.34 -21.09
C LEU A 1099 -6.50 -2.94 -22.05
N GLY A 1100 -5.85 -3.93 -22.64
CA GLY A 1100 -4.90 -3.73 -23.75
C GLY A 1100 -5.58 -4.01 -25.08
N LEU A 1101 -5.88 -2.98 -25.87
CA LEU A 1101 -6.48 -3.14 -27.18
C LEU A 1101 -5.41 -3.39 -28.26
N PHE A 1102 -5.70 -4.26 -29.21
CA PHE A 1102 -4.85 -4.57 -30.36
C PHE A 1102 -5.65 -4.42 -31.63
N LEU A 1103 -5.15 -3.60 -32.56
CA LEU A 1103 -5.80 -3.33 -33.84
C LEU A 1103 -4.85 -3.67 -34.99
N GLY A 1104 -5.28 -4.54 -35.90
CA GLY A 1104 -4.53 -4.88 -37.10
C GLY A 1104 -5.43 -5.37 -38.22
N THR A 1105 -4.91 -5.34 -39.44
CA THR A 1105 -5.58 -5.89 -40.63
C THR A 1105 -4.76 -7.06 -41.18
N PHE A 1106 -5.43 -8.12 -41.60
CA PHE A 1106 -4.83 -9.24 -42.30
C PHE A 1106 -5.79 -9.80 -43.35
N ASP A 1107 -5.31 -10.08 -44.56
CA ASP A 1107 -6.10 -10.64 -45.68
C ASP A 1107 -7.42 -9.89 -45.93
N GLY A 1108 -7.38 -8.56 -45.82
CA GLY A 1108 -8.51 -7.66 -46.04
C GLY A 1108 -9.52 -7.57 -44.88
N GLU A 1109 -9.27 -8.23 -43.75
CA GLU A 1109 -10.14 -8.20 -42.57
C GLU A 1109 -9.46 -7.41 -41.44
N LEU A 1110 -10.18 -6.43 -40.89
CA LEU A 1110 -9.76 -5.73 -39.68
C LEU A 1110 -10.13 -6.57 -38.45
N CYS A 1111 -9.24 -6.60 -37.46
CA CYS A 1111 -9.50 -7.21 -36.17
C CYS A 1111 -9.19 -6.22 -35.05
N LEU A 1112 -10.19 -5.92 -34.22
CA LEU A 1112 -10.03 -5.22 -32.96
C LEU A 1112 -10.15 -6.25 -31.83
N SER A 1113 -9.12 -6.38 -31.00
CA SER A 1113 -9.13 -7.32 -29.88
C SER A 1113 -8.70 -6.64 -28.58
N ALA A 1114 -9.05 -7.26 -27.46
CA ALA A 1114 -8.73 -6.78 -26.11
C ALA A 1114 -8.13 -7.92 -25.28
N ALA A 1115 -6.95 -7.67 -24.73
CA ALA A 1115 -6.37 -8.41 -23.62
C ALA A 1115 -6.94 -7.91 -22.29
N TYR A 1116 -7.36 -8.84 -21.44
CA TYR A 1116 -7.86 -8.54 -20.11
C TYR A 1116 -7.58 -9.68 -19.15
N ASN A 1117 -7.88 -9.44 -17.88
CA ASN A 1117 -7.79 -10.45 -16.84
C ASN A 1117 -9.19 -10.75 -16.28
N GLU A 1118 -9.54 -12.03 -16.21
CA GLU A 1118 -10.88 -12.46 -15.80
C GLU A 1118 -11.22 -12.12 -14.33
N ALA A 1119 -10.21 -11.81 -13.50
CA ALA A 1119 -10.43 -11.40 -12.12
C ALA A 1119 -11.17 -10.07 -12.01
N TRP A 1120 -11.09 -9.22 -13.04
CA TRP A 1120 -11.64 -7.87 -13.02
C TRP A 1120 -12.63 -7.59 -14.16
N HIS A 1121 -12.56 -8.32 -15.28
CA HIS A 1121 -13.43 -8.14 -16.45
C HIS A 1121 -14.01 -9.46 -16.94
N GLY A 1122 -15.30 -9.48 -17.27
CA GLY A 1122 -15.95 -10.64 -17.89
C GLY A 1122 -15.88 -10.61 -19.43
N GLU A 1123 -15.92 -11.78 -20.08
CA GLU A 1123 -15.87 -11.88 -21.55
C GLU A 1123 -16.99 -11.08 -22.23
N ALA A 1124 -18.23 -11.22 -21.75
CA ALA A 1124 -19.37 -10.49 -22.30
C ALA A 1124 -19.22 -8.97 -22.16
N GLU A 1125 -18.63 -8.49 -21.06
CA GLU A 1125 -18.39 -7.06 -20.82
C GLU A 1125 -17.34 -6.51 -21.80
N VAL A 1126 -16.26 -7.26 -22.03
CA VAL A 1126 -15.20 -6.86 -22.97
C VAL A 1126 -15.69 -6.95 -24.42
N ALA A 1127 -16.45 -7.99 -24.78
CA ALA A 1127 -17.07 -8.10 -26.10
C ALA A 1127 -18.05 -6.95 -26.36
N GLU A 1128 -18.85 -6.55 -25.35
CA GLU A 1128 -19.71 -5.38 -25.42
C GLU A 1128 -18.90 -4.09 -25.61
N TYR A 1129 -17.78 -3.92 -24.89
CA TYR A 1129 -16.87 -2.79 -25.06
C TYR A 1129 -16.38 -2.67 -26.51
N LEU A 1130 -15.90 -3.78 -27.10
CA LEU A 1130 -15.44 -3.84 -28.49
C LEU A 1130 -16.57 -3.50 -29.47
N GLY A 1131 -17.76 -4.05 -29.24
CA GLY A 1131 -18.96 -3.77 -30.04
C GLY A 1131 -19.38 -2.30 -29.98
N ARG A 1132 -19.33 -1.67 -28.80
CA ARG A 1132 -19.60 -0.23 -28.62
C ARG A 1132 -18.56 0.63 -29.35
N CYS A 1133 -17.29 0.23 -29.37
CA CYS A 1133 -16.26 0.92 -30.16
C CYS A 1133 -16.57 0.86 -31.66
N LYS A 1134 -16.96 -0.30 -32.19
CA LYS A 1134 -17.43 -0.44 -33.59
C LYS A 1134 -18.64 0.46 -33.87
N ALA A 1135 -19.65 0.43 -33.01
CA ALA A 1135 -20.85 1.24 -33.16
C ALA A 1135 -20.54 2.75 -33.21
N VAL A 1136 -19.71 3.24 -32.28
CA VAL A 1136 -19.30 4.66 -32.27
C VAL A 1136 -18.63 5.08 -33.58
N VAL A 1137 -17.70 4.27 -34.10
CA VAL A 1137 -17.01 4.58 -35.36
C VAL A 1137 -18.00 4.61 -36.53
N PHE A 1138 -18.88 3.60 -36.65
CA PHE A 1138 -19.79 3.47 -37.79
C PHE A 1138 -20.91 4.52 -37.75
N ASP A 1139 -21.49 4.78 -36.57
CA ASP A 1139 -22.53 5.79 -36.38
C ASP A 1139 -22.00 7.21 -36.68
N CYS A 1140 -20.77 7.51 -36.25
CA CYS A 1140 -20.17 8.83 -36.46
C CYS A 1140 -19.68 9.04 -37.91
N LEU A 1141 -19.41 7.97 -38.64
CA LEU A 1141 -19.07 7.99 -40.07
C LEU A 1141 -20.28 7.88 -41.00
N GLU A 1142 -21.50 7.76 -40.46
CA GLU A 1142 -22.75 7.54 -41.23
C GLU A 1142 -22.71 6.26 -42.09
N MET A 1143 -21.94 5.27 -41.66
CA MET A 1143 -21.88 3.97 -42.30
C MET A 1143 -23.07 3.16 -41.80
N ALA A 1144 -24.14 3.04 -42.61
CA ALA A 1144 -25.27 2.16 -42.27
C ALA A 1144 -24.75 0.73 -42.03
N ALA A 1145 -25.18 0.14 -40.90
CA ALA A 1145 -24.85 -1.22 -40.48
C ALA A 1145 -25.17 -2.22 -41.60
#